data_AF-A0A8H5UFU8-F1
#
_entry.id   AF-A0A8H5UFU8-F1
#
_cell.length_a   1.000
_cell.length_b   1.000
_cell.length_c   1.000
_cell.angle_alpha   90.00
_cell.angle_beta   90.00
_cell.angle_gamma   90.00
#
_symmetry.space_group_name_H-M   'P 1'
#
loop_
_entity.id
_entity.type
_entity.pdbx_description
1 polymer ?
#
loop_
_entity_poly.entity_id
_entity_poly.type
_entity_poly.pdbx_seq_one_letter_code
_entity_poly.pdbx_strand_id
1 'polypeptide(L)'
;MHIKILGTAISATILGFGTAPVQALSPCPLFGPDLPIPTALGKEVSIKNALSEIQHLVPSLDIDFQNTSFSIDIYPAADKRHLFSYHHSAAYHGHGVQVVNDTTVYRIGSISKLLTAYVYLLEVGDVSFNQPVTRYVPELAEFSANLRNSGNEPASALQYVDWEAITIGALASHMAGIPRDFPSPASADKQLERLGAPPVRPVDFAYCGKSVLYPCNRTAFFDAIRTRHPVEAAFSTPIYSNIGYHIMAYALENITGTTYPDILSRQLIFPLGLNSTSYAKPANTDMSIIPDSPSSSWYDVDTRDEGPAAGIYSSIADLRKIGQSILTYEMLSLSQTRRWMKPVSFTADPQVAVGAPWEIARVPSTNKTSWMYTKGGQLGMYSSLMALLPDWGIGFTVLAAGTDAPVVVGMIPAAIVSKLVPALEQAAKRQARQGYSGRYGDERNVMTLAVQDSLPGLGVTSWLVDGRDMFDSIRLMVSESSTGSGNVSMRLYPTGLQTQTDGKARLESWRAVYEIIGAASSSSSYCASWFAVDSVTYGGVSIDEFVIDLSADGTSQGITNPMDYKVVVAAVHAAPVFMNKAATTDKVIDLIEQAGKEHIELLVFPETFIPGYPYWIECYPPLQQVGALAKYADESVVVQDGDEIARISAACRRTGIAISLGVSERISQGYTLFNSQVNIDANGTLLGVHRKLQPTYVERSVWAQCGGHTLRTYKLGASGRPLNLGGLCCWEHTMNGARQALITQHEHIHAGAWPALSTMAGFEAVADSQIEALMKAHALTAQVFAITASNYVDDTCLEWMEKNLGKQEFVKAGGGWSAVIHPFCSFLAGPHTGAEEKLVKAEVDLSQLGQVKVWVDAAGHYQRPEILKFSFDDQPLWADEKSAPEGSSSIKNNFGEEPIPNESV
;
A
#
# COMPACT_ATOMS: atom_id res chain seq x y z
N MET A 1 40.10 10.19 -3.49
CA MET A 1 40.23 8.77 -3.06
C MET A 1 39.11 8.03 -3.77
N HIS A 2 39.42 7.28 -4.85
CA HIS A 2 38.42 6.51 -5.58
C HIS A 2 37.91 5.38 -4.69
N ILE A 3 36.76 5.58 -4.06
CA ILE A 3 36.05 4.51 -3.36
C ILE A 3 35.46 3.64 -4.46
N LYS A 4 36.14 2.51 -4.75
CA LYS A 4 35.50 1.38 -5.42
C LYS A 4 34.45 0.87 -4.45
N ILE A 5 33.20 1.28 -4.65
CA ILE A 5 32.07 0.64 -3.99
C ILE A 5 32.07 -0.78 -4.53
N LEU A 6 32.38 -1.76 -3.68
CA LEU A 6 32.05 -3.16 -3.96
C LEU A 6 30.52 -3.30 -3.90
N GLY A 7 29.83 -2.71 -4.86
CA GLY A 7 28.51 -3.15 -5.25
C GLY A 7 28.76 -4.41 -6.07
N THR A 8 28.16 -5.52 -5.68
CA THR A 8 28.07 -6.72 -6.50
C THR A 8 27.47 -6.33 -7.85
N ALA A 9 28.32 -5.99 -8.81
CA ALA A 9 27.99 -6.04 -10.22
C ALA A 9 27.71 -7.52 -10.52
N ILE A 10 26.45 -7.91 -10.33
CA ILE A 10 25.90 -9.01 -11.11
C ILE A 10 25.86 -8.46 -12.55
N SER A 11 27.03 -8.51 -13.21
CA SER A 11 27.08 -8.63 -14.66
C SER A 11 26.36 -9.94 -14.96
N ALA A 12 25.04 -9.88 -15.08
CA ALA A 12 24.28 -10.91 -15.75
C ALA A 12 24.79 -10.90 -17.19
N THR A 13 25.84 -11.69 -17.43
CA THR A 13 26.27 -12.06 -18.77
C THR A 13 25.19 -12.99 -19.30
N ILE A 14 24.03 -12.42 -19.63
CA ILE A 14 22.95 -13.13 -20.31
C ILE A 14 23.50 -13.36 -21.71
N LEU A 15 23.64 -14.64 -22.07
CA LEU A 15 24.13 -15.13 -23.36
C LEU A 15 23.56 -14.29 -24.50
N GLY A 16 24.41 -13.44 -25.08
CA GLY A 16 24.07 -12.62 -26.24
C GLY A 16 23.89 -13.51 -27.46
N PHE A 17 22.68 -14.02 -27.67
CA PHE A 17 22.32 -14.60 -28.95
C PHE A 17 22.09 -13.46 -29.94
N GLY A 18 23.01 -13.34 -30.90
CA GLY A 18 22.90 -12.43 -32.03
C GLY A 18 21.74 -12.84 -32.93
N THR A 19 20.54 -12.39 -32.61
CA THR A 19 19.40 -12.34 -33.52
C THR A 19 18.94 -10.89 -33.65
N ALA A 20 18.46 -10.52 -34.84
CA ALA A 20 18.07 -9.16 -35.19
C ALA A 20 17.28 -8.47 -34.05
N PRO A 21 17.67 -7.27 -33.60
CA PRO A 21 17.11 -6.68 -32.40
C PRO A 21 15.65 -6.29 -32.66
N VAL A 22 14.72 -6.86 -31.89
CA VAL A 22 13.50 -6.12 -31.54
C VAL A 22 14.00 -4.87 -30.80
N GLN A 23 13.76 -3.69 -31.37
CA GLN A 23 14.20 -2.44 -30.77
C GLN A 23 13.49 -2.28 -29.42
N ALA A 24 14.23 -2.46 -28.32
CA ALA A 24 13.71 -2.25 -26.97
C ALA A 24 13.27 -0.79 -26.81
N LEU A 25 12.25 -0.55 -25.97
CA LEU A 25 11.86 0.81 -25.59
C LEU A 25 13.08 1.52 -24.99
N SER A 26 13.33 2.74 -25.45
CA SER A 26 14.39 3.61 -24.91
C SER A 26 13.81 5.03 -24.76
N PRO A 27 13.59 5.51 -23.52
CA PRO A 27 13.83 4.83 -22.23
C PRO A 27 12.86 3.67 -21.96
N CYS A 28 13.29 2.68 -21.16
CA CYS A 28 12.52 1.52 -20.74
C CYS A 28 11.71 1.81 -19.45
N PRO A 29 10.38 1.96 -19.53
CA PRO A 29 9.56 2.25 -18.35
C PRO A 29 9.31 1.00 -17.49
N LEU A 30 8.96 1.23 -16.21
CA LEU A 30 8.36 0.18 -15.37
C LEU A 30 6.97 -0.19 -15.89
N PHE A 31 6.56 -1.45 -15.68
CA PHE A 31 5.24 -1.92 -16.08
C PHE A 31 4.13 -1.29 -15.22
N GLY A 32 3.16 -0.65 -15.88
CA GLY A 32 1.99 -0.04 -15.26
C GLY A 32 1.77 1.41 -15.71
N PRO A 33 1.00 2.20 -14.94
CA PRO A 33 0.90 3.64 -15.16
C PRO A 33 2.28 4.28 -15.12
N ASP A 34 2.65 4.99 -16.19
CA ASP A 34 3.89 5.75 -16.27
C ASP A 34 3.73 7.17 -15.71
N LEU A 35 2.51 7.70 -15.78
CA LEU A 35 2.05 8.92 -15.14
C LEU A 35 0.88 8.60 -14.20
N PRO A 36 0.50 9.53 -13.31
CA PRO A 36 -0.65 9.33 -12.43
C PRO A 36 -1.92 9.10 -13.24
N ILE A 37 -2.78 8.20 -12.75
CA ILE A 37 -4.05 7.88 -13.40
C ILE A 37 -4.87 9.18 -13.50
N PRO A 38 -5.29 9.60 -14.71
CA PRO A 38 -6.00 10.85 -14.89
C PRO A 38 -7.38 10.79 -14.23
N THR A 39 -7.77 11.88 -13.58
CA THR A 39 -9.06 12.01 -12.88
C THR A 39 -10.01 12.95 -13.62
N ALA A 40 -11.28 13.00 -13.21
CA ALA A 40 -12.29 13.92 -13.77
C ALA A 40 -12.38 13.90 -15.32
N LEU A 41 -12.19 12.74 -15.93
CA LEU A 41 -12.08 12.55 -17.39
C LEU A 41 -13.27 13.13 -18.19
N GLY A 42 -14.47 13.18 -17.61
CA GLY A 42 -15.65 13.81 -18.24
C GLY A 42 -15.51 15.33 -18.46
N LYS A 43 -14.51 15.98 -17.85
CA LYS A 43 -14.19 17.41 -18.05
C LYS A 43 -13.10 17.63 -19.11
N GLU A 44 -12.36 16.59 -19.49
CA GLU A 44 -11.26 16.69 -20.46
C GLU A 44 -11.77 16.93 -21.88
N VAL A 45 -11.21 17.93 -22.56
CA VAL A 45 -11.55 18.25 -23.95
C VAL A 45 -11.13 17.11 -24.89
N SER A 46 -9.96 16.51 -24.66
CA SER A 46 -9.46 15.37 -25.46
C SER A 46 -10.43 14.19 -25.42
N ILE A 47 -10.95 13.87 -24.22
CA ILE A 47 -11.90 12.78 -24.02
C ILE A 47 -13.24 13.10 -24.69
N LYS A 48 -13.79 14.30 -24.49
CA LYS A 48 -15.05 14.70 -25.15
C LYS A 48 -14.97 14.60 -26.68
N ASN A 49 -13.85 15.03 -27.27
CA ASN A 49 -13.63 14.92 -28.70
C ASN A 49 -13.56 13.46 -29.16
N ALA A 50 -12.80 12.62 -28.45
CA ALA A 50 -12.70 11.19 -28.75
C ALA A 50 -14.07 10.49 -28.67
N LEU A 51 -14.89 10.81 -27.68
CA LEU A 51 -16.25 10.26 -27.53
C LEU A 51 -17.17 10.72 -28.66
N SER A 52 -17.07 11.99 -29.09
CA SER A 52 -17.80 12.50 -30.25
C SER A 52 -17.38 11.80 -31.54
N GLU A 53 -16.07 11.59 -31.75
CA GLU A 53 -15.57 10.81 -32.89
C GLU A 53 -16.08 9.37 -32.88
N ILE A 54 -16.10 8.70 -31.72
CA ILE A 54 -16.67 7.35 -31.57
C ILE A 54 -18.16 7.37 -31.94
N GLN A 55 -18.93 8.34 -31.44
CA GLN A 55 -20.35 8.48 -31.74
C GLN A 55 -20.63 8.64 -33.24
N HIS A 56 -19.77 9.36 -33.95
CA HIS A 56 -19.90 9.53 -35.41
C HIS A 56 -19.38 8.33 -36.20
N LEU A 57 -18.39 7.61 -35.68
CA LEU A 57 -17.80 6.45 -36.33
C LEU A 57 -18.73 5.23 -36.27
N VAL A 58 -19.41 5.00 -35.13
CA VAL A 58 -20.23 3.80 -34.92
C VAL A 58 -21.26 3.57 -36.05
N PRO A 59 -22.09 4.55 -36.46
CA PRO A 59 -23.06 4.35 -37.56
C PRO A 59 -22.44 4.10 -38.94
N SER A 60 -21.13 4.34 -39.11
CA SER A 60 -20.42 4.13 -40.39
C SER A 60 -19.74 2.76 -40.49
N LEU A 61 -19.77 1.97 -39.41
CA LEU A 61 -19.22 0.62 -39.40
C LEU A 61 -20.09 -0.31 -40.27
N ASP A 62 -19.45 -1.31 -40.87
CA ASP A 62 -20.13 -2.33 -41.68
C ASP A 62 -20.80 -3.36 -40.76
N ILE A 63 -21.96 -2.99 -40.22
CA ILE A 63 -22.77 -3.77 -39.28
C ILE A 63 -24.20 -3.84 -39.83
N ASP A 64 -24.84 -5.01 -39.72
CA ASP A 64 -26.28 -5.15 -39.96
C ASP A 64 -27.10 -4.47 -38.84
N PHE A 65 -27.25 -3.14 -38.95
CA PHE A 65 -28.07 -2.31 -38.07
C PHE A 65 -29.57 -2.66 -38.14
N GLN A 66 -30.03 -3.38 -39.16
CA GLN A 66 -31.45 -3.73 -39.30
C GLN A 66 -31.83 -4.91 -38.40
N ASN A 67 -30.92 -5.87 -38.19
CA ASN A 67 -31.18 -7.10 -37.42
C ASN A 67 -30.36 -7.24 -36.13
N THR A 68 -29.49 -6.25 -35.81
CA THR A 68 -28.63 -6.32 -34.62
C THR A 68 -28.84 -5.13 -33.70
N SER A 69 -29.25 -5.41 -32.46
CA SER A 69 -29.31 -4.43 -31.38
C SER A 69 -28.05 -4.50 -30.53
N PHE A 70 -27.54 -3.36 -30.06
CA PHE A 70 -26.38 -3.34 -29.18
C PHE A 70 -26.33 -2.12 -28.25
N SER A 71 -25.58 -2.27 -27.17
CA SER A 71 -25.29 -1.23 -26.17
C SER A 71 -23.78 -1.09 -25.98
N ILE A 72 -23.30 0.15 -25.86
CA ILE A 72 -21.92 0.53 -25.55
C ILE A 72 -21.93 1.39 -24.30
N ASP A 73 -21.03 1.12 -23.36
CA ASP A 73 -20.82 1.96 -22.17
C ASP A 73 -19.32 2.11 -21.93
N ILE A 74 -18.86 3.35 -21.76
CA ILE A 74 -17.46 3.69 -21.42
C ILE A 74 -17.51 4.44 -20.09
N TYR A 75 -16.77 3.97 -19.10
CA TYR A 75 -16.89 4.46 -17.73
C TYR A 75 -15.51 4.60 -17.05
N PRO A 76 -15.34 5.61 -16.19
CA PRO A 76 -14.13 5.72 -15.38
C PRO A 76 -14.29 4.92 -14.08
N ALA A 77 -13.16 4.54 -13.47
CA ALA A 77 -13.14 3.85 -12.19
C ALA A 77 -13.70 4.73 -11.07
N ALA A 78 -13.30 6.00 -11.03
CA ALA A 78 -13.56 6.90 -9.90
C ALA A 78 -14.92 7.60 -9.91
N ASP A 79 -15.70 7.55 -11.00
CA ASP A 79 -17.03 8.17 -11.08
C ASP A 79 -18.10 7.09 -11.17
N LYS A 80 -19.21 7.24 -10.44
CA LYS A 80 -20.36 6.32 -10.54
C LYS A 80 -21.09 6.42 -11.89
N ARG A 81 -20.85 7.49 -12.66
CA ARG A 81 -21.47 7.72 -13.98
C ARG A 81 -20.57 7.26 -15.12
N HIS A 82 -21.16 6.86 -16.23
CA HIS A 82 -20.43 6.67 -17.48
C HIS A 82 -19.90 7.99 -18.04
N LEU A 83 -18.87 7.91 -18.87
CA LEU A 83 -18.44 8.98 -19.76
C LEU A 83 -19.26 9.00 -21.05
N PHE A 84 -19.69 7.83 -21.51
CA PHE A 84 -20.41 7.64 -22.76
C PHE A 84 -21.32 6.42 -22.68
N SER A 85 -22.55 6.56 -23.15
CA SER A 85 -23.46 5.45 -23.41
C SER A 85 -24.10 5.65 -24.78
N TYR A 86 -24.18 4.56 -25.54
CA TYR A 86 -24.78 4.52 -26.86
C TYR A 86 -25.56 3.23 -27.03
N HIS A 87 -26.78 3.35 -27.54
CA HIS A 87 -27.69 2.24 -27.75
C HIS A 87 -28.23 2.28 -29.17
N HIS A 88 -28.16 1.15 -29.85
CA HIS A 88 -28.78 0.95 -31.15
C HIS A 88 -29.79 -0.19 -31.06
N SER A 89 -31.01 0.07 -31.50
CA SER A 89 -32.07 -0.94 -31.58
C SER A 89 -32.29 -1.33 -33.04
N ALA A 90 -32.22 -2.62 -33.33
CA ALA A 90 -32.55 -3.20 -34.63
C ALA A 90 -33.97 -2.77 -35.06
N ALA A 91 -34.21 -2.63 -36.37
CA ALA A 91 -35.53 -2.31 -36.89
C ALA A 91 -36.45 -3.54 -36.97
N TYR A 92 -35.86 -4.71 -37.22
CA TYR A 92 -36.56 -5.98 -37.11
C TYR A 92 -36.47 -6.48 -35.66
N HIS A 93 -37.63 -6.65 -35.04
CA HIS A 93 -37.72 -7.02 -33.64
C HIS A 93 -38.22 -8.46 -33.49
N GLY A 94 -37.55 -9.23 -32.64
CA GLY A 94 -38.08 -10.48 -32.10
C GLY A 94 -39.00 -10.22 -30.89
N HIS A 95 -38.65 -10.77 -29.73
CA HIS A 95 -39.42 -10.66 -28.49
C HIS A 95 -38.73 -9.78 -27.43
N GLY A 96 -39.48 -9.37 -26.40
CA GLY A 96 -38.97 -8.54 -25.30
C GLY A 96 -38.91 -7.05 -25.64
N VAL A 97 -37.85 -6.35 -25.20
CA VAL A 97 -37.71 -4.90 -25.42
C VAL A 97 -37.60 -4.56 -26.90
N GLN A 98 -38.24 -3.47 -27.29
CA GLN A 98 -38.16 -2.91 -28.65
C GLN A 98 -37.08 -1.83 -28.77
N VAL A 99 -36.78 -1.17 -27.65
CA VAL A 99 -35.76 -0.13 -27.56
C VAL A 99 -34.78 -0.52 -26.45
N VAL A 100 -33.53 -0.76 -26.82
CA VAL A 100 -32.48 -1.14 -25.87
C VAL A 100 -31.96 0.09 -25.11
N ASN A 101 -31.60 -0.10 -23.85
CA ASN A 101 -31.11 0.93 -22.94
C ASN A 101 -30.17 0.34 -21.88
N ASP A 102 -29.74 1.18 -20.92
CA ASP A 102 -28.83 0.82 -19.81
C ASP A 102 -29.26 -0.42 -19.00
N THR A 103 -30.57 -0.67 -18.86
CA THR A 103 -31.12 -1.77 -18.04
C THR A 103 -31.62 -2.96 -18.85
N THR A 104 -31.48 -2.91 -20.18
CA THR A 104 -31.81 -4.04 -21.05
C THR A 104 -30.94 -5.24 -20.72
N VAL A 105 -31.59 -6.39 -20.54
CA VAL A 105 -30.95 -7.67 -20.20
C VAL A 105 -30.53 -8.40 -21.47
N TYR A 106 -29.25 -8.76 -21.52
CA TYR A 106 -28.63 -9.59 -22.55
C TYR A 106 -28.13 -10.91 -21.94
N ARG A 107 -27.94 -11.93 -22.77
CA ARG A 107 -27.01 -13.02 -22.42
C ARG A 107 -25.58 -12.52 -22.54
N ILE A 108 -24.77 -12.75 -21.53
CA ILE A 108 -23.38 -12.26 -21.51
C ILE A 108 -22.37 -13.35 -21.88
N GLY A 109 -22.82 -14.58 -22.13
CA GLY A 109 -21.97 -15.70 -22.51
C GLY A 109 -20.76 -15.84 -21.59
N SER A 110 -19.56 -15.99 -22.15
CA SER A 110 -18.34 -16.25 -21.38
C SER A 110 -17.83 -15.12 -20.48
N ILE A 111 -18.48 -13.95 -20.43
CA ILE A 111 -18.28 -13.02 -19.31
C ILE A 111 -18.67 -13.70 -17.98
N SER A 112 -19.54 -14.72 -17.99
CA SER A 112 -19.82 -15.56 -16.82
C SER A 112 -18.55 -16.13 -16.18
N LYS A 113 -17.51 -16.47 -16.97
CA LYS A 113 -16.22 -16.95 -16.43
C LYS A 113 -15.52 -15.89 -15.60
N LEU A 114 -15.53 -14.65 -16.07
CA LEU A 114 -14.98 -13.52 -15.33
C LEU A 114 -15.70 -13.36 -13.99
N LEU A 115 -17.03 -13.44 -13.99
CA LEU A 115 -17.82 -13.35 -12.77
C LEU A 115 -17.56 -14.54 -11.83
N THR A 116 -17.45 -15.75 -12.36
CA THR A 116 -17.09 -16.95 -11.58
C THR A 116 -15.73 -16.80 -10.92
N ALA A 117 -14.70 -16.37 -11.65
CA ALA A 117 -13.38 -16.14 -11.06
C ALA A 117 -13.42 -15.04 -10.00
N TYR A 118 -14.14 -13.95 -10.25
CA TYR A 118 -14.27 -12.86 -9.31
C TYR A 118 -14.98 -13.28 -8.02
N VAL A 119 -16.14 -13.96 -8.13
CA VAL A 119 -16.89 -14.50 -6.99
C VAL A 119 -16.08 -15.52 -6.21
N TYR A 120 -15.33 -16.38 -6.88
CA TYR A 120 -14.45 -17.34 -6.22
C TYR A 120 -13.40 -16.63 -5.36
N LEU A 121 -12.76 -15.58 -5.89
CA LEU A 121 -11.77 -14.78 -5.16
C LEU A 121 -12.39 -14.02 -3.98
N LEU A 122 -13.64 -13.54 -4.12
CA LEU A 122 -14.39 -12.86 -3.07
C LEU A 122 -14.75 -13.81 -1.92
N GLU A 123 -15.11 -15.05 -2.24
CA GLU A 123 -15.58 -16.03 -1.25
C GLU A 123 -14.43 -16.73 -0.52
N VAL A 124 -13.40 -17.19 -1.23
CA VAL A 124 -12.36 -18.07 -0.65
C VAL A 124 -10.92 -17.60 -0.88
N GLY A 125 -10.72 -16.43 -1.51
CA GLY A 125 -9.39 -15.93 -1.84
C GLY A 125 -8.68 -16.71 -2.94
N ASP A 126 -7.37 -16.51 -3.08
CA ASP A 126 -6.55 -17.13 -4.13
C ASP A 126 -5.56 -18.20 -3.64
N VAL A 127 -5.61 -18.58 -2.36
CA VAL A 127 -4.76 -19.65 -1.81
C VAL A 127 -4.97 -20.98 -2.54
N SER A 128 -6.22 -21.30 -2.88
CA SER A 128 -6.57 -22.53 -3.59
C SER A 128 -6.12 -22.55 -5.05
N PHE A 129 -5.73 -21.41 -5.65
CA PHE A 129 -5.26 -21.36 -7.04
C PHE A 129 -3.96 -22.15 -7.25
N ASN A 130 -3.19 -22.40 -6.18
CA ASN A 130 -1.95 -23.18 -6.20
C ASN A 130 -2.13 -24.61 -5.62
N GLN A 131 -3.37 -25.05 -5.38
CA GLN A 131 -3.65 -26.37 -4.82
C GLN A 131 -4.33 -27.27 -5.86
N PRO A 132 -4.03 -28.59 -5.86
CA PRO A 132 -4.67 -29.54 -6.77
C PRO A 132 -6.19 -29.50 -6.66
N VAL A 133 -6.88 -29.60 -7.79
CA VAL A 133 -8.35 -29.62 -7.86
C VAL A 133 -8.93 -30.82 -7.13
N THR A 134 -8.22 -31.95 -7.09
CA THR A 134 -8.61 -33.17 -6.38
C THR A 134 -8.80 -32.97 -4.88
N ARG A 135 -8.20 -31.91 -4.29
CA ARG A 135 -8.45 -31.55 -2.88
C ARG A 135 -9.89 -31.09 -2.63
N TYR A 136 -10.55 -30.56 -3.65
CA TYR A 136 -11.84 -29.89 -3.54
C TYR A 136 -12.94 -30.61 -4.32
N VAL A 137 -12.59 -31.50 -5.25
CA VAL A 137 -13.54 -32.24 -6.09
C VAL A 137 -13.33 -33.74 -5.92
N PRO A 138 -14.11 -34.40 -5.04
CA PRO A 138 -13.95 -35.82 -4.69
C PRO A 138 -14.01 -36.76 -5.88
N GLU A 139 -14.84 -36.48 -6.88
CA GLU A 139 -14.98 -37.31 -8.09
C GLU A 139 -13.66 -37.38 -8.89
N LEU A 140 -12.93 -36.26 -8.96
CA LEU A 140 -11.64 -36.21 -9.63
C LEU A 140 -10.53 -36.88 -8.81
N ALA A 141 -10.62 -36.82 -7.47
CA ALA A 141 -9.75 -37.58 -6.58
C ALA A 141 -9.97 -39.08 -6.76
N GLU A 142 -11.22 -39.51 -6.89
CA GLU A 142 -11.57 -40.91 -7.17
C GLU A 142 -11.04 -41.36 -8.54
N PHE A 143 -11.17 -40.54 -9.58
CA PHE A 143 -10.59 -40.84 -10.90
C PHE A 143 -9.08 -41.07 -10.82
N SER A 144 -8.37 -40.20 -10.10
CA SER A 144 -6.93 -40.29 -9.89
C SER A 144 -6.54 -41.54 -9.09
N ALA A 145 -7.27 -41.86 -8.03
CA ALA A 145 -7.04 -43.04 -7.21
C ALA A 145 -7.29 -44.35 -7.98
N ASN A 146 -8.35 -44.42 -8.78
CA ASN A 146 -8.68 -45.59 -9.59
C ASN A 146 -7.61 -45.87 -10.66
N LEU A 147 -7.03 -44.82 -11.26
CA LEU A 147 -5.94 -44.97 -12.23
C LEU A 147 -4.68 -45.54 -11.57
N ARG A 148 -4.31 -45.06 -10.38
CA ARG A 148 -3.18 -45.59 -9.60
C ARG A 148 -3.34 -47.07 -9.22
N ASN A 149 -4.58 -47.50 -8.95
CA ASN A 149 -4.89 -48.85 -8.48
C ASN A 149 -5.12 -49.88 -9.61
N SER A 150 -5.03 -49.48 -10.89
CA SER A 150 -5.44 -50.32 -12.04
C SER A 150 -4.47 -51.45 -12.44
N GLY A 151 -3.25 -51.51 -11.86
CA GLY A 151 -2.35 -52.68 -11.94
C GLY A 151 -1.56 -52.87 -13.25
N ASN A 152 -0.27 -53.18 -13.10
CA ASN A 152 0.76 -53.62 -14.07
C ASN A 152 1.05 -52.82 -15.36
N GLU A 153 0.19 -51.92 -15.83
CA GLU A 153 0.53 -50.97 -16.90
C GLU A 153 0.42 -49.53 -16.40
N PRO A 154 1.40 -48.65 -16.68
CA PRO A 154 1.30 -47.24 -16.32
C PRO A 154 0.12 -46.59 -17.04
N ALA A 155 -0.71 -45.85 -16.29
CA ALA A 155 -1.81 -45.09 -16.87
C ALA A 155 -1.29 -44.17 -17.98
N SER A 156 -1.84 -44.31 -19.19
CA SER A 156 -1.38 -43.56 -20.35
C SER A 156 -1.72 -42.08 -20.21
N ALA A 157 -0.70 -41.22 -20.16
CA ALA A 157 -0.86 -39.76 -20.20
C ALA A 157 -1.52 -39.25 -21.50
N LEU A 158 -1.72 -40.12 -22.50
CA LEU A 158 -2.46 -39.81 -23.73
C LEU A 158 -3.96 -40.08 -23.61
N GLN A 159 -4.38 -40.89 -22.63
CA GLN A 159 -5.77 -41.32 -22.47
C GLN A 159 -6.44 -40.70 -21.25
N TYR A 160 -5.67 -40.38 -20.21
CA TYR A 160 -6.21 -39.92 -18.93
C TYR A 160 -5.63 -38.57 -18.53
N VAL A 161 -6.51 -37.71 -18.02
CA VAL A 161 -6.14 -36.42 -17.43
C VAL A 161 -5.50 -36.65 -16.07
N ASP A 162 -4.33 -36.05 -15.85
CA ASP A 162 -3.69 -36.00 -14.54
C ASP A 162 -4.34 -34.89 -13.68
N TRP A 163 -5.40 -35.24 -12.95
CA TRP A 163 -6.13 -34.29 -12.12
C TRP A 163 -5.35 -33.83 -10.88
N GLU A 164 -4.30 -34.55 -10.47
CA GLU A 164 -3.47 -34.15 -9.34
C GLU A 164 -2.47 -33.05 -9.70
N ALA A 165 -2.08 -32.97 -10.98
CA ALA A 165 -1.27 -31.87 -11.50
C ALA A 165 -2.08 -30.58 -11.73
N ILE A 166 -3.41 -30.68 -11.92
CA ILE A 166 -4.25 -29.52 -12.24
C ILE A 166 -4.65 -28.77 -10.96
N THR A 167 -4.39 -27.47 -10.91
CA THR A 167 -4.83 -26.59 -9.82
C THR A 167 -6.11 -25.83 -10.15
N ILE A 168 -6.76 -25.23 -9.15
CA ILE A 168 -7.87 -24.28 -9.41
C ILE A 168 -7.42 -23.12 -10.29
N GLY A 169 -6.19 -22.62 -10.10
CA GLY A 169 -5.62 -21.56 -10.93
C GLY A 169 -5.43 -22.01 -12.37
N ALA A 170 -5.07 -23.28 -12.62
CA ALA A 170 -4.96 -23.84 -13.96
C ALA A 170 -6.33 -23.90 -14.67
N LEU A 171 -7.41 -24.21 -13.94
CA LEU A 171 -8.78 -24.15 -14.48
C LEU A 171 -9.16 -22.71 -14.84
N ALA A 172 -8.94 -21.77 -13.92
CA ALA A 172 -9.28 -20.36 -14.11
C ALA A 172 -8.49 -19.70 -15.25
N SER A 173 -7.25 -20.11 -15.48
CA SER A 173 -6.34 -19.55 -16.49
C SER A 173 -6.27 -20.34 -17.79
N HIS A 174 -7.11 -21.35 -17.97
CA HIS A 174 -7.08 -22.23 -19.15
C HIS A 174 -5.75 -23.00 -19.32
N MET A 175 -4.94 -23.12 -18.26
CA MET A 175 -3.67 -23.85 -18.26
C MET A 175 -3.82 -25.33 -17.85
N ALA A 176 -5.05 -25.83 -17.70
CA ALA A 176 -5.28 -27.19 -17.23
C ALA A 176 -5.02 -28.28 -18.29
N GLY A 177 -4.92 -27.93 -19.59
CA GLY A 177 -4.71 -28.91 -20.67
C GLY A 177 -5.90 -29.86 -20.91
N ILE A 178 -7.06 -29.54 -20.34
CA ILE A 178 -8.28 -30.36 -20.42
C ILE A 178 -9.14 -29.98 -21.63
N PRO A 179 -10.05 -30.86 -22.07
CA PRO A 179 -11.02 -30.56 -23.12
C PRO A 179 -11.73 -29.22 -23.00
N ARG A 180 -12.10 -28.68 -24.15
CA ARG A 180 -12.92 -27.47 -24.23
C ARG A 180 -14.31 -27.70 -23.64
N ASP A 181 -15.00 -28.68 -24.22
CA ASP A 181 -16.42 -28.97 -24.05
C ASP A 181 -16.65 -30.46 -23.75
N PHE A 182 -17.88 -30.78 -23.35
CA PHE A 182 -18.38 -32.14 -23.18
C PHE A 182 -18.31 -32.96 -24.48
N PRO A 183 -18.32 -34.31 -24.41
CA PRO A 183 -18.57 -35.15 -25.57
C PRO A 183 -19.82 -34.69 -26.34
N SER A 184 -19.80 -34.87 -27.66
CA SER A 184 -20.98 -34.66 -28.48
C SER A 184 -22.00 -35.80 -28.27
N PRO A 185 -23.30 -35.56 -28.47
CA PRO A 185 -24.31 -36.60 -28.34
C PRO A 185 -24.21 -37.59 -29.51
N ALA A 186 -24.85 -38.75 -29.34
CA ALA A 186 -25.00 -39.77 -30.38
C ALA A 186 -25.54 -39.24 -31.72
N SER A 187 -26.34 -38.19 -31.71
CA SER A 187 -26.88 -37.57 -32.93
C SER A 187 -25.81 -36.84 -33.75
N ALA A 188 -24.82 -36.23 -33.10
CA ALA A 188 -23.70 -35.58 -33.74
C ALA A 188 -22.72 -36.62 -34.30
N ASP A 189 -22.46 -37.71 -33.57
CA ASP A 189 -21.64 -38.82 -34.07
C ASP A 189 -22.24 -39.39 -35.36
N LYS A 190 -23.56 -39.62 -35.40
CA LYS A 190 -24.27 -40.05 -36.61
C LYS A 190 -24.17 -39.05 -37.77
N GLN A 191 -24.07 -37.75 -37.49
CA GLN A 191 -23.82 -36.76 -38.54
C GLN A 191 -22.40 -36.87 -39.07
N LEU A 192 -21.41 -37.03 -38.19
CA LEU A 192 -20.01 -37.23 -38.59
C LEU A 192 -19.83 -38.55 -39.38
N GLU A 193 -20.51 -39.63 -38.99
CA GLU A 193 -20.55 -40.89 -39.73
C GLU A 193 -21.09 -40.69 -41.15
N ARG A 194 -22.17 -39.90 -41.31
CA ARG A 194 -22.70 -39.54 -42.63
C ARG A 194 -21.72 -38.69 -43.46
N LEU A 195 -20.80 -37.98 -42.80
CA LEU A 195 -19.73 -37.19 -43.43
C LEU A 195 -18.44 -38.01 -43.67
N GLY A 196 -18.44 -39.31 -43.35
CA GLY A 196 -17.33 -40.23 -43.64
C GLY A 196 -16.45 -40.59 -42.44
N ALA A 197 -16.80 -40.18 -41.22
CA ALA A 197 -16.13 -40.69 -40.02
C ALA A 197 -16.42 -42.19 -39.81
N PRO A 198 -15.48 -42.97 -39.23
CA PRO A 198 -15.75 -44.37 -38.91
C PRO A 198 -16.95 -44.50 -37.97
N PRO A 199 -17.79 -45.54 -38.13
CA PRO A 199 -18.89 -45.78 -37.23
C PRO A 199 -18.38 -46.04 -35.81
N VAL A 200 -18.94 -45.34 -34.84
CA VAL A 200 -18.57 -45.46 -33.43
C VAL A 200 -19.77 -45.96 -32.63
N ARG A 201 -19.52 -46.70 -31.55
CA ARG A 201 -20.58 -47.01 -30.60
C ARG A 201 -20.92 -45.71 -29.86
N PRO A 202 -22.17 -45.22 -29.91
CA PRO A 202 -22.53 -44.00 -29.22
C PRO A 202 -22.29 -44.16 -27.72
N VAL A 203 -21.62 -43.18 -27.11
CA VAL A 203 -21.51 -43.10 -25.66
C VAL A 203 -22.70 -42.29 -25.18
N ASP A 204 -23.70 -42.98 -24.60
CA ASP A 204 -24.95 -42.34 -24.21
C ASP A 204 -24.82 -41.82 -22.77
N PHE A 205 -24.59 -40.52 -22.63
CA PHE A 205 -24.63 -39.81 -21.36
C PHE A 205 -26.01 -39.19 -21.16
N ALA A 206 -26.44 -38.99 -19.91
CA ALA A 206 -27.70 -38.33 -19.63
C ALA A 206 -27.60 -36.81 -19.92
N TYR A 207 -27.95 -36.42 -21.16
CA TYR A 207 -28.15 -35.03 -21.57
C TYR A 207 -29.61 -34.59 -21.34
N CYS A 208 -29.81 -33.34 -20.92
CA CYS A 208 -31.14 -32.80 -20.60
C CYS A 208 -31.56 -31.69 -21.56
N GLY A 209 -32.82 -31.75 -22.01
CA GLY A 209 -33.45 -30.71 -22.83
C GLY A 209 -33.64 -31.09 -24.30
N LYS A 210 -34.48 -30.33 -25.01
CA LYS A 210 -34.86 -30.62 -26.41
C LYS A 210 -33.89 -30.07 -27.46
N SER A 211 -32.86 -29.31 -27.06
CA SER A 211 -32.04 -28.56 -28.02
C SER A 211 -30.56 -28.35 -27.65
N VAL A 212 -30.07 -28.76 -26.47
CA VAL A 212 -28.69 -28.40 -26.07
C VAL A 212 -27.99 -29.51 -25.27
N LEU A 213 -26.69 -29.63 -25.50
CA LEU A 213 -25.80 -30.76 -25.18
C LEU A 213 -25.21 -30.67 -23.77
N TYR A 214 -26.01 -30.30 -22.77
CA TYR A 214 -25.52 -30.15 -21.40
C TYR A 214 -25.87 -31.37 -20.55
N PRO A 215 -24.93 -31.88 -19.73
CA PRO A 215 -25.21 -32.95 -18.77
C PRO A 215 -26.38 -32.58 -17.83
N CYS A 216 -27.24 -33.56 -17.54
CA CYS A 216 -28.43 -33.35 -16.71
C CYS A 216 -28.14 -32.95 -15.27
N ASN A 217 -27.03 -33.44 -14.71
CA ASN A 217 -26.65 -33.29 -13.32
C ASN A 217 -25.15 -33.57 -13.15
N ARG A 218 -24.66 -33.37 -11.93
CA ARG A 218 -23.27 -33.60 -11.51
C ARG A 218 -22.74 -34.99 -11.86
N THR A 219 -23.51 -36.05 -11.68
CA THR A 219 -23.11 -37.42 -12.04
C THR A 219 -22.90 -37.55 -13.55
N ALA A 220 -23.87 -37.12 -14.35
CA ALA A 220 -23.77 -37.13 -15.80
C ALA A 220 -22.59 -36.29 -16.32
N PHE A 221 -22.27 -35.18 -15.64
CA PHE A 221 -21.11 -34.35 -15.95
C PHE A 221 -19.80 -35.12 -15.75
N PHE A 222 -19.59 -35.73 -14.58
CA PHE A 222 -18.35 -36.47 -14.29
C PHE A 222 -18.22 -37.72 -15.18
N ASP A 223 -19.32 -38.43 -15.46
CA ASP A 223 -19.32 -39.53 -16.42
C ASP A 223 -18.89 -39.08 -17.83
N ALA A 224 -19.40 -37.93 -18.28
CA ALA A 224 -19.08 -37.37 -19.59
C ALA A 224 -17.60 -37.01 -19.74
N ILE A 225 -17.00 -36.37 -18.72
CA ILE A 225 -15.58 -35.96 -18.79
C ILE A 225 -14.61 -37.10 -18.49
N ARG A 226 -15.04 -38.17 -17.80
CA ARG A 226 -14.20 -39.35 -17.49
C ARG A 226 -13.60 -40.02 -18.72
N THR A 227 -14.32 -39.97 -19.84
CA THR A 227 -13.95 -40.62 -21.10
C THR A 227 -13.16 -39.71 -22.04
N ARG A 228 -12.94 -38.45 -21.67
CA ARG A 228 -12.24 -37.48 -22.50
C ARG A 228 -10.74 -37.57 -22.25
N HIS A 229 -9.98 -37.63 -23.33
CA HIS A 229 -8.52 -37.57 -23.27
C HIS A 229 -8.05 -36.14 -22.94
N PRO A 230 -6.88 -35.98 -22.30
CA PRO A 230 -6.23 -34.67 -22.20
C PRO A 230 -5.97 -34.10 -23.59
N VAL A 231 -6.06 -32.77 -23.71
CA VAL A 231 -5.72 -32.04 -24.95
C VAL A 231 -4.23 -31.70 -24.97
N GLU A 232 -3.69 -31.34 -23.82
CA GLU A 232 -2.31 -30.91 -23.64
C GLU A 232 -1.84 -31.25 -22.22
N ALA A 233 -0.53 -31.31 -21.97
CA ALA A 233 -0.02 -31.40 -20.62
C ALA A 233 -0.33 -30.12 -19.82
N ALA A 234 -0.76 -30.26 -18.56
CA ALA A 234 -1.06 -29.13 -17.68
C ALA A 234 0.13 -28.15 -17.61
N PHE A 235 -0.18 -26.85 -17.62
CA PHE A 235 0.76 -25.72 -17.65
C PHE A 235 1.63 -25.57 -18.90
N SER A 236 1.42 -26.36 -19.97
CA SER A 236 2.23 -26.23 -21.19
C SER A 236 1.81 -25.03 -22.06
N THR A 237 0.52 -24.88 -22.35
CA THR A 237 -0.01 -23.76 -23.14
C THR A 237 -1.49 -23.53 -22.79
N PRO A 238 -2.02 -22.30 -22.91
CA PRO A 238 -3.43 -22.05 -22.62
C PRO A 238 -4.34 -22.73 -23.64
N ILE A 239 -5.23 -23.61 -23.16
CA ILE A 239 -6.28 -24.28 -23.93
C ILE A 239 -7.64 -23.93 -23.33
N TYR A 240 -8.44 -23.17 -24.09
CA TYR A 240 -9.74 -22.69 -23.63
C TYR A 240 -10.66 -23.84 -23.19
N SER A 241 -11.22 -23.74 -21.98
CA SER A 241 -12.06 -24.78 -21.40
C SER A 241 -13.29 -24.22 -20.68
N ASN A 242 -14.47 -24.64 -21.13
CA ASN A 242 -15.75 -24.41 -20.46
C ASN A 242 -15.89 -25.35 -19.26
N ILE A 243 -15.53 -26.61 -19.43
CA ILE A 243 -15.61 -27.61 -18.36
C ILE A 243 -14.75 -27.21 -17.14
N GLY A 244 -13.64 -26.51 -17.35
CA GLY A 244 -12.80 -26.05 -16.24
C GLY A 244 -13.53 -25.10 -15.29
N TYR A 245 -14.41 -24.25 -15.81
CA TYR A 245 -15.22 -23.33 -15.03
C TYR A 245 -16.38 -24.02 -14.30
N HIS A 246 -16.89 -25.11 -14.87
CA HIS A 246 -17.86 -25.98 -14.20
C HIS A 246 -17.20 -26.70 -13.01
N ILE A 247 -16.01 -27.28 -13.21
CA ILE A 247 -15.23 -27.92 -12.13
C ILE A 247 -14.89 -26.89 -11.04
N MET A 248 -14.49 -25.68 -11.41
CA MET A 248 -14.17 -24.61 -10.48
C MET A 248 -15.38 -24.22 -9.61
N ALA A 249 -16.59 -24.19 -10.17
CA ALA A 249 -17.80 -23.96 -9.40
C ALA A 249 -18.08 -25.11 -8.43
N TYR A 250 -18.00 -26.38 -8.85
CA TYR A 250 -18.14 -27.51 -7.92
C TYR A 250 -17.08 -27.53 -6.82
N ALA A 251 -15.86 -27.09 -7.12
CA ALA A 251 -14.83 -26.92 -6.10
C ALA A 251 -15.26 -25.86 -5.07
N LEU A 252 -15.76 -24.71 -5.53
CA LEU A 252 -16.25 -23.65 -4.65
C LEU A 252 -17.44 -24.10 -3.78
N GLU A 253 -18.39 -24.82 -4.38
CA GLU A 253 -19.54 -25.38 -3.66
C GLU A 253 -19.09 -26.39 -2.59
N ASN A 254 -18.12 -27.24 -2.91
CA ASN A 254 -17.57 -28.20 -1.95
C ASN A 254 -16.77 -27.53 -0.82
N ILE A 255 -16.07 -26.42 -1.10
CA ILE A 255 -15.33 -25.66 -0.10
C ILE A 255 -16.30 -24.98 0.88
N THR A 256 -17.40 -24.43 0.38
CA THR A 256 -18.30 -23.55 1.14
C THR A 256 -19.55 -24.26 1.68
N GLY A 257 -19.91 -25.42 1.12
CA GLY A 257 -21.18 -26.09 1.39
C GLY A 257 -22.42 -25.35 0.85
N THR A 258 -22.25 -24.36 -0.03
CA THR A 258 -23.32 -23.52 -0.60
C THR A 258 -23.32 -23.61 -2.12
N THR A 259 -24.47 -23.42 -2.79
CA THR A 259 -24.55 -23.50 -4.25
C THR A 259 -23.93 -22.27 -4.92
N TYR A 260 -23.35 -22.42 -6.12
CA TYR A 260 -22.76 -21.31 -6.87
C TYR A 260 -23.74 -20.14 -7.11
N PRO A 261 -25.02 -20.36 -7.48
CA PRO A 261 -25.99 -19.27 -7.64
C PRO A 261 -26.21 -18.44 -6.36
N ASP A 262 -26.21 -19.10 -5.20
CA ASP A 262 -26.36 -18.43 -3.90
C ASP A 262 -25.10 -17.60 -3.58
N ILE A 263 -23.91 -18.13 -3.87
CA ILE A 263 -22.64 -17.42 -3.66
C ILE A 263 -22.55 -16.22 -4.61
N LEU A 264 -22.85 -16.38 -5.90
CA LEU A 264 -22.92 -15.29 -6.87
C LEU A 264 -23.86 -14.17 -6.39
N SER A 265 -25.02 -14.56 -5.86
CA SER A 265 -26.01 -13.61 -5.35
C SER A 265 -25.50 -12.85 -4.12
N ARG A 266 -25.01 -13.59 -3.13
CA ARG A 266 -24.52 -13.05 -1.85
C ARG A 266 -23.26 -12.21 -1.99
N GLN A 267 -22.30 -12.66 -2.80
CA GLN A 267 -20.98 -12.03 -2.91
C GLN A 267 -20.91 -10.93 -3.95
N LEU A 268 -21.76 -10.94 -5.00
CA LEU A 268 -21.64 -9.98 -6.09
C LEU A 268 -22.94 -9.20 -6.36
N ILE A 269 -24.07 -9.90 -6.55
CA ILE A 269 -25.32 -9.26 -6.97
C ILE A 269 -25.86 -8.31 -5.88
N PHE A 270 -26.02 -8.79 -4.65
CA PHE A 270 -26.57 -7.96 -3.58
C PHE A 270 -25.63 -6.82 -3.14
N PRO A 271 -24.31 -7.05 -2.93
CA PRO A 271 -23.41 -5.98 -2.50
C PRO A 271 -23.29 -4.82 -3.50
N LEU A 272 -23.28 -5.11 -4.81
CA LEU A 272 -23.22 -4.07 -5.85
C LEU A 272 -24.60 -3.58 -6.32
N GLY A 273 -25.69 -4.14 -5.78
CA GLY A 273 -27.06 -3.82 -6.20
C GLY A 273 -27.28 -4.03 -7.70
N LEU A 274 -26.92 -5.21 -8.21
CA LEU A 274 -27.04 -5.57 -9.62
C LEU A 274 -28.48 -6.00 -9.93
N ASN A 275 -29.31 -5.07 -10.40
CA ASN A 275 -30.76 -5.28 -10.50
C ASN A 275 -31.20 -6.09 -11.74
N SER A 276 -30.30 -6.25 -12.72
CA SER A 276 -30.55 -6.87 -14.01
C SER A 276 -29.66 -8.10 -14.24
N THR A 277 -28.91 -8.52 -13.22
CA THR A 277 -28.00 -9.65 -13.29
C THR A 277 -28.60 -10.88 -12.62
N SER A 278 -28.60 -12.02 -13.31
CA SER A 278 -29.16 -13.26 -12.78
C SER A 278 -28.43 -14.49 -13.30
N TYR A 279 -28.32 -15.52 -12.43
CA TYR A 279 -27.74 -16.81 -12.81
C TYR A 279 -28.56 -17.54 -13.88
N ALA A 280 -29.88 -17.53 -13.72
CA ALA A 280 -30.82 -18.18 -14.62
C ALA A 280 -31.61 -17.15 -15.43
N LYS A 281 -32.37 -17.64 -16.41
CA LYS A 281 -33.27 -16.82 -17.22
C LYS A 281 -34.21 -16.00 -16.32
N PRO A 282 -34.32 -14.69 -16.52
CA PRO A 282 -35.30 -13.86 -15.81
C PRO A 282 -36.72 -14.43 -15.96
N ALA A 283 -37.49 -14.43 -14.87
CA ALA A 283 -38.89 -14.87 -14.88
C ALA A 283 -39.77 -13.96 -15.76
N ASN A 284 -39.49 -12.65 -15.73
CA ASN A 284 -40.06 -11.68 -16.65
C ASN A 284 -39.00 -11.27 -17.68
N THR A 285 -39.32 -11.45 -18.96
CA THR A 285 -38.45 -11.12 -20.10
C THR A 285 -38.77 -9.77 -20.75
N ASP A 286 -39.68 -8.97 -20.18
CA ASP A 286 -40.07 -7.65 -20.70
C ASP A 286 -38.90 -6.68 -20.81
N MET A 287 -37.88 -6.85 -19.96
CA MET A 287 -36.65 -6.06 -19.96
C MET A 287 -35.51 -6.71 -20.76
N SER A 288 -35.76 -7.83 -21.43
CA SER A 288 -34.75 -8.60 -22.17
C SER A 288 -34.81 -8.32 -23.65
N ILE A 289 -33.65 -8.29 -24.33
CA ILE A 289 -33.62 -8.24 -25.80
C ILE A 289 -33.57 -9.66 -26.36
N ILE A 290 -34.51 -10.01 -27.24
CA ILE A 290 -34.58 -11.31 -27.90
C ILE A 290 -34.68 -11.08 -29.41
N PRO A 291 -33.58 -11.26 -30.18
CA PRO A 291 -33.51 -10.82 -31.57
C PRO A 291 -34.37 -11.64 -32.55
N ASP A 292 -34.78 -12.85 -32.15
CA ASP A 292 -35.70 -13.73 -32.87
C ASP A 292 -36.62 -14.42 -31.83
N SER A 293 -37.08 -15.65 -32.05
CA SER A 293 -37.77 -16.44 -31.01
C SER A 293 -36.83 -16.84 -29.87
N PRO A 294 -37.33 -17.01 -28.62
CA PRO A 294 -36.49 -17.40 -27.48
C PRO A 294 -35.63 -18.64 -27.72
N SER A 295 -36.16 -19.63 -28.45
CA SER A 295 -35.47 -20.87 -28.77
C SER A 295 -34.41 -20.70 -29.87
N SER A 296 -34.76 -20.04 -30.98
CA SER A 296 -33.83 -19.81 -32.11
C SER A 296 -32.64 -18.90 -31.76
N SER A 297 -32.89 -17.85 -30.97
CA SER A 297 -31.87 -16.94 -30.46
C SER A 297 -31.03 -17.54 -29.33
N TRP A 298 -31.47 -18.68 -28.80
CA TRP A 298 -30.96 -19.35 -27.59
C TRP A 298 -31.08 -18.49 -26.33
N TYR A 299 -32.09 -17.62 -26.26
CA TYR A 299 -32.36 -16.87 -25.06
C TYR A 299 -32.86 -17.76 -23.91
N ASP A 300 -33.71 -18.75 -24.19
CA ASP A 300 -34.31 -19.61 -23.18
C ASP A 300 -33.57 -20.94 -22.94
N VAL A 301 -32.40 -21.10 -23.56
CA VAL A 301 -31.52 -22.26 -23.38
C VAL A 301 -31.03 -22.34 -21.93
N ASP A 302 -31.45 -23.37 -21.21
CA ASP A 302 -30.94 -23.66 -19.87
C ASP A 302 -29.55 -24.30 -19.96
N THR A 303 -28.52 -23.57 -19.52
CA THR A 303 -27.12 -24.04 -19.49
C THR A 303 -26.84 -24.92 -18.28
N ARG A 304 -27.80 -25.12 -17.38
CA ARG A 304 -27.67 -25.98 -16.19
C ARG A 304 -26.42 -25.62 -15.38
N ASP A 305 -25.67 -26.62 -14.98
CA ASP A 305 -24.47 -26.46 -14.16
C ASP A 305 -23.27 -25.90 -14.97
N GLU A 306 -23.40 -25.70 -16.30
CA GLU A 306 -22.45 -24.89 -17.08
C GLU A 306 -22.70 -23.38 -16.94
N GLY A 307 -23.70 -22.96 -16.15
CA GLY A 307 -23.95 -21.56 -15.83
C GLY A 307 -22.72 -20.72 -15.46
N PRO A 308 -21.76 -21.22 -14.65
CA PRO A 308 -20.51 -20.53 -14.32
C PRO A 308 -19.62 -20.22 -15.55
N ALA A 309 -19.79 -20.94 -16.65
CA ALA A 309 -19.02 -20.74 -17.87
C ALA A 309 -19.73 -19.83 -18.90
N ALA A 310 -21.06 -19.84 -18.98
CA ALA A 310 -21.78 -19.05 -20.00
C ALA A 310 -23.25 -18.67 -19.70
N GLY A 311 -23.83 -19.05 -18.55
CA GLY A 311 -25.29 -18.99 -18.34
C GLY A 311 -25.85 -17.69 -17.79
N ILE A 312 -25.01 -16.76 -17.36
CA ILE A 312 -25.45 -15.54 -16.67
C ILE A 312 -26.10 -14.55 -17.66
N TYR A 313 -27.07 -13.80 -17.16
CA TYR A 313 -27.69 -12.66 -17.83
C TYR A 313 -27.32 -11.39 -17.09
N SER A 314 -27.17 -10.28 -17.80
CA SER A 314 -26.86 -8.99 -17.18
C SER A 314 -27.26 -7.83 -18.09
N SER A 315 -27.21 -6.61 -17.55
CA SER A 315 -27.34 -5.37 -18.29
C SER A 315 -26.00 -4.65 -18.35
N ILE A 316 -25.88 -3.69 -19.27
CA ILE A 316 -24.65 -2.92 -19.41
C ILE A 316 -24.37 -2.04 -18.18
N ALA A 317 -25.42 -1.53 -17.53
CA ALA A 317 -25.30 -0.75 -16.30
C ALA A 317 -24.79 -1.58 -15.11
N ASP A 318 -25.17 -2.85 -15.01
CA ASP A 318 -24.66 -3.76 -13.98
C ASP A 318 -23.19 -4.13 -14.25
N LEU A 319 -22.85 -4.45 -15.50
CA LEU A 319 -21.45 -4.74 -15.89
C LEU A 319 -20.52 -3.54 -15.67
N ARG A 320 -21.01 -2.30 -15.83
CA ARG A 320 -20.28 -1.09 -15.44
C ARG A 320 -19.90 -1.13 -13.95
N LYS A 321 -20.85 -1.39 -13.06
CA LYS A 321 -20.58 -1.46 -11.61
C LYS A 321 -19.55 -2.52 -11.27
N ILE A 322 -19.63 -3.69 -11.92
CA ILE A 322 -18.65 -4.76 -11.75
C ILE A 322 -17.26 -4.27 -12.20
N GLY A 323 -17.14 -3.67 -13.38
CA GLY A 323 -15.85 -3.17 -13.88
C GLY A 323 -15.26 -2.07 -13.02
N GLN A 324 -16.10 -1.17 -12.52
CA GLN A 324 -15.72 -0.15 -11.55
C GLN A 324 -15.18 -0.77 -10.27
N SER A 325 -15.90 -1.75 -9.69
CA SER A 325 -15.47 -2.42 -8.45
C SER A 325 -14.09 -3.09 -8.56
N ILE A 326 -13.75 -3.61 -9.75
CA ILE A 326 -12.43 -4.20 -10.03
C ILE A 326 -11.36 -3.11 -10.12
N LEU A 327 -11.62 -2.03 -10.87
CA LEU A 327 -10.66 -0.94 -11.06
C LEU A 327 -10.44 -0.08 -9.80
N THR A 328 -11.43 0.00 -8.91
CA THR A 328 -11.35 0.75 -7.64
C THR A 328 -10.88 -0.10 -6.47
N TYR A 329 -10.73 -1.42 -6.65
CA TYR A 329 -10.40 -2.36 -5.56
C TYR A 329 -11.45 -2.36 -4.44
N GLU A 330 -12.72 -2.09 -4.77
CA GLU A 330 -13.79 -1.90 -3.78
C GLU A 330 -14.12 -3.18 -3.01
N MET A 331 -14.08 -4.34 -3.68
CA MET A 331 -14.47 -5.63 -3.09
C MET A 331 -13.31 -6.59 -2.83
N LEU A 332 -12.20 -6.45 -3.56
CA LEU A 332 -10.98 -7.23 -3.36
C LEU A 332 -9.84 -6.32 -2.94
N SER A 333 -8.99 -6.80 -2.05
CA SER A 333 -7.79 -6.06 -1.65
C SER A 333 -6.93 -5.70 -2.87
N LEU A 334 -6.30 -4.54 -2.81
CA LEU A 334 -5.49 -4.00 -3.91
C LEU A 334 -4.38 -4.97 -4.36
N SER A 335 -3.76 -5.72 -3.44
CA SER A 335 -2.73 -6.71 -3.78
C SER A 335 -3.30 -7.95 -4.46
N GLN A 336 -4.47 -8.44 -4.04
CA GLN A 336 -5.14 -9.59 -4.63
C GLN A 336 -5.65 -9.27 -6.05
N THR A 337 -6.28 -8.12 -6.25
CA THR A 337 -6.74 -7.68 -7.58
C THR A 337 -5.57 -7.51 -8.55
N ARG A 338 -4.49 -6.86 -8.12
CA ARG A 338 -3.29 -6.68 -8.96
C ARG A 338 -2.66 -8.01 -9.38
N ARG A 339 -2.67 -9.02 -8.51
CA ARG A 339 -2.17 -10.37 -8.79
C ARG A 339 -3.07 -11.11 -9.77
N TRP A 340 -4.38 -11.05 -9.54
CA TRP A 340 -5.40 -11.66 -10.40
C TRP A 340 -5.37 -11.10 -11.84
N MET A 341 -5.12 -9.81 -11.98
CA MET A 341 -4.96 -9.14 -13.27
C MET A 341 -3.54 -9.28 -13.86
N LYS A 342 -2.73 -10.27 -13.47
CA LYS A 342 -1.47 -10.55 -14.18
C LYS A 342 -1.67 -11.60 -15.28
N PRO A 343 -0.90 -11.53 -16.38
CA PRO A 343 -0.85 -12.63 -17.33
C PRO A 343 -0.29 -13.87 -16.64
N VAL A 344 -0.90 -15.02 -16.92
CA VAL A 344 -0.43 -16.34 -16.49
C VAL A 344 0.42 -16.98 -17.57
N SER A 345 0.06 -16.79 -18.84
CA SER A 345 0.81 -17.29 -19.98
C SER A 345 0.70 -16.36 -21.19
N PHE A 346 1.69 -16.38 -22.07
CA PHE A 346 1.59 -15.76 -23.40
C PHE A 346 0.94 -16.74 -24.39
N THR A 347 0.31 -16.20 -25.42
CA THR A 347 -0.06 -17.00 -26.59
C THR A 347 1.10 -17.02 -27.61
N ALA A 348 0.91 -17.73 -28.71
CA ALA A 348 1.85 -17.65 -29.83
C ALA A 348 1.86 -16.25 -30.51
N ASP A 349 0.82 -15.43 -30.30
CA ASP A 349 0.81 -14.03 -30.69
C ASP A 349 1.45 -13.17 -29.57
N PRO A 350 2.55 -12.44 -29.83
CA PRO A 350 3.21 -11.59 -28.82
C PRO A 350 2.35 -10.39 -28.38
N GLN A 351 1.21 -10.13 -29.02
CA GLN A 351 0.26 -9.10 -28.63
C GLN A 351 -0.82 -9.61 -27.66
N VAL A 352 -0.85 -10.91 -27.37
CA VAL A 352 -1.92 -11.54 -26.58
C VAL A 352 -1.36 -12.44 -25.49
N ALA A 353 -1.88 -12.25 -24.28
CA ALA A 353 -1.63 -13.10 -23.13
C ALA A 353 -2.95 -13.59 -22.52
N VAL A 354 -2.89 -14.64 -21.72
CA VAL A 354 -4.01 -15.25 -21.02
C VAL A 354 -3.77 -15.11 -19.51
N GLY A 355 -4.76 -14.58 -18.81
CA GLY A 355 -4.87 -14.53 -17.34
C GLY A 355 -5.99 -15.43 -16.85
N ALA A 356 -6.54 -15.16 -15.66
CA ALA A 356 -7.49 -16.06 -15.00
C ALA A 356 -8.90 -15.45 -14.80
N PRO A 357 -9.77 -15.25 -15.82
CA PRO A 357 -9.71 -15.76 -17.21
C PRO A 357 -9.45 -14.65 -18.25
N TRP A 358 -8.66 -13.65 -17.91
CA TRP A 358 -8.47 -12.50 -18.77
C TRP A 358 -7.91 -12.89 -20.15
N GLU A 359 -8.53 -12.39 -21.21
CA GLU A 359 -7.95 -12.27 -22.54
C GLU A 359 -7.22 -10.91 -22.56
N ILE A 360 -5.90 -10.92 -22.46
CA ILE A 360 -5.11 -9.71 -22.24
C ILE A 360 -4.47 -9.31 -23.57
N ALA A 361 -4.93 -8.20 -24.14
CA ALA A 361 -4.47 -7.71 -25.43
C ALA A 361 -3.59 -6.46 -25.28
N ARG A 362 -2.52 -6.38 -26.05
CA ARG A 362 -1.65 -5.20 -26.09
C ARG A 362 -2.37 -4.04 -26.77
N VAL A 363 -2.24 -2.86 -26.19
CA VAL A 363 -2.87 -1.63 -26.68
C VAL A 363 -1.82 -0.78 -27.40
N PRO A 364 -2.13 -0.22 -28.59
CA PRO A 364 -1.26 0.75 -29.23
C PRO A 364 -1.06 1.97 -28.33
N SER A 365 0.18 2.22 -27.93
CA SER A 365 0.59 3.37 -27.11
C SER A 365 1.90 3.94 -27.66
N THR A 366 2.08 5.26 -27.54
CA THR A 366 3.18 5.97 -28.21
C THR A 366 4.56 5.65 -27.63
N ASN A 367 4.67 5.58 -26.29
CA ASN A 367 5.98 5.55 -25.61
C ASN A 367 6.09 4.47 -24.53
N LYS A 368 5.10 3.57 -24.43
CA LYS A 368 5.10 2.47 -23.46
C LYS A 368 4.34 1.26 -23.99
N THR A 369 4.48 0.14 -23.28
CA THR A 369 3.63 -1.03 -23.50
C THR A 369 2.51 -1.02 -22.47
N SER A 370 1.26 -0.89 -22.93
CA SER A 370 0.06 -0.98 -22.08
C SER A 370 -0.81 -2.14 -22.53
N TRP A 371 -1.61 -2.66 -21.60
CA TRP A 371 -2.45 -3.84 -21.82
C TRP A 371 -3.89 -3.56 -21.45
N MET A 372 -4.79 -4.15 -22.23
CA MET A 372 -6.23 -4.16 -22.01
C MET A 372 -6.64 -5.55 -21.54
N TYR A 373 -7.34 -5.59 -20.41
CA TYR A 373 -7.81 -6.81 -19.79
C TYR A 373 -9.24 -7.05 -20.23
N THR A 374 -9.45 -8.05 -21.08
CA THR A 374 -10.76 -8.31 -21.68
C THR A 374 -11.34 -9.65 -21.29
N LYS A 375 -12.66 -9.77 -21.43
CA LYS A 375 -13.32 -11.05 -21.55
C LYS A 375 -14.44 -10.95 -22.57
N GLY A 376 -14.31 -11.70 -23.66
CA GLY A 376 -15.38 -11.91 -24.63
C GLY A 376 -16.38 -12.96 -24.17
N GLY A 377 -17.61 -12.86 -24.67
CA GLY A 377 -18.66 -13.85 -24.47
C GLY A 377 -19.51 -14.02 -25.71
N GLN A 378 -19.94 -15.26 -25.98
CA GLN A 378 -20.88 -15.56 -27.05
C GLN A 378 -21.76 -16.73 -26.64
N LEU A 379 -23.05 -16.63 -26.91
CA LEU A 379 -24.01 -17.72 -26.73
C LEU A 379 -25.24 -17.48 -27.63
N GLY A 380 -25.47 -18.36 -28.60
CA GLY A 380 -26.52 -18.16 -29.60
C GLY A 380 -26.33 -16.86 -30.40
N MET A 381 -27.37 -16.05 -30.47
CA MET A 381 -27.37 -14.75 -31.17
C MET A 381 -26.84 -13.59 -30.29
N TYR A 382 -26.18 -13.88 -29.17
CA TYR A 382 -25.66 -12.89 -28.24
C TYR A 382 -24.14 -12.87 -28.25
N SER A 383 -23.56 -11.68 -28.25
CA SER A 383 -22.12 -11.49 -28.09
C SER A 383 -21.85 -10.33 -27.15
N SER A 384 -20.78 -10.43 -26.38
CA SER A 384 -20.40 -9.46 -25.36
C SER A 384 -18.89 -9.29 -25.28
N LEU A 385 -18.45 -8.11 -24.87
CA LEU A 385 -17.08 -7.84 -24.49
C LEU A 385 -17.07 -6.89 -23.29
N MET A 386 -16.30 -7.25 -22.27
CA MET A 386 -15.93 -6.33 -21.20
C MET A 386 -14.42 -6.10 -21.25
N ALA A 387 -13.98 -4.85 -21.10
CA ALA A 387 -12.58 -4.46 -21.21
C ALA A 387 -12.19 -3.44 -20.13
N LEU A 388 -11.04 -3.65 -19.50
CA LEU A 388 -10.48 -2.79 -18.46
C LEU A 388 -9.08 -2.31 -18.85
N LEU A 389 -8.82 -1.02 -18.64
CA LEU A 389 -7.59 -0.29 -18.94
C LEU A 389 -7.05 0.33 -17.64
N PRO A 390 -6.38 -0.45 -16.77
CA PRO A 390 -5.99 -0.02 -15.43
C PRO A 390 -4.96 1.12 -15.44
N ASP A 391 -4.11 1.21 -16.46
CA ASP A 391 -3.14 2.30 -16.65
C ASP A 391 -3.78 3.70 -16.67
N TRP A 392 -5.07 3.78 -17.02
CA TRP A 392 -5.83 5.03 -17.10
C TRP A 392 -7.12 5.02 -16.28
N GLY A 393 -7.38 3.95 -15.53
CA GLY A 393 -8.58 3.83 -14.70
C GLY A 393 -9.89 3.89 -15.50
N ILE A 394 -9.94 3.27 -16.68
CA ILE A 394 -11.13 3.23 -17.56
C ILE A 394 -11.56 1.79 -17.80
N GLY A 395 -12.87 1.56 -17.90
CA GLY A 395 -13.44 0.36 -18.47
C GLY A 395 -14.43 0.68 -19.59
N PHE A 396 -14.70 -0.30 -20.44
CA PHE A 396 -15.82 -0.24 -21.38
C PHE A 396 -16.43 -1.61 -21.59
N THR A 397 -17.71 -1.61 -21.97
CA THR A 397 -18.49 -2.82 -22.23
C THR A 397 -19.27 -2.65 -23.52
N VAL A 398 -19.35 -3.72 -24.32
CA VAL A 398 -20.19 -3.82 -25.52
C VAL A 398 -21.05 -5.06 -25.40
N LEU A 399 -22.37 -4.91 -25.51
CA LEU A 399 -23.34 -6.01 -25.53
C LEU A 399 -24.12 -5.97 -26.84
N ALA A 400 -24.25 -7.10 -27.53
CA ALA A 400 -24.93 -7.20 -28.81
C ALA A 400 -25.84 -8.42 -28.88
N ALA A 401 -26.99 -8.27 -29.55
CA ALA A 401 -27.96 -9.31 -29.82
C ALA A 401 -28.48 -9.18 -31.25
N GLY A 402 -28.27 -10.22 -32.07
CA GLY A 402 -28.62 -10.21 -33.49
C GLY A 402 -27.72 -11.06 -34.36
N THR A 403 -27.91 -11.00 -35.67
CA THR A 403 -27.14 -11.72 -36.68
C THR A 403 -25.66 -11.31 -36.70
N ASP A 404 -25.39 -10.02 -36.52
CA ASP A 404 -24.05 -9.44 -36.54
C ASP A 404 -23.51 -9.17 -35.12
N ALA A 405 -24.09 -9.79 -34.09
CA ALA A 405 -23.59 -9.62 -32.72
C ALA A 405 -22.06 -9.89 -32.59
N PRO A 406 -21.48 -10.94 -33.21
CA PRO A 406 -20.02 -11.14 -33.22
C PRO A 406 -19.24 -10.03 -33.94
N VAL A 407 -19.79 -9.46 -35.02
CA VAL A 407 -19.17 -8.38 -35.79
C VAL A 407 -19.11 -7.10 -34.95
N VAL A 408 -20.20 -6.78 -34.24
CA VAL A 408 -20.29 -5.65 -33.31
C VAL A 408 -19.17 -5.71 -32.26
N VAL A 409 -18.99 -6.84 -31.59
CA VAL A 409 -17.95 -7.00 -30.55
C VAL A 409 -16.53 -7.13 -31.11
N GLY A 410 -16.37 -7.32 -32.42
CA GLY A 410 -15.08 -7.27 -33.09
C GLY A 410 -14.67 -5.84 -33.50
N MET A 411 -15.60 -5.07 -34.08
CA MET A 411 -15.29 -3.75 -34.66
C MET A 411 -15.35 -2.60 -33.65
N ILE A 412 -16.37 -2.57 -32.79
CA ILE A 412 -16.60 -1.42 -31.88
C ILE A 412 -15.47 -1.27 -30.85
N PRO A 413 -14.99 -2.32 -30.18
CA PRO A 413 -13.87 -2.20 -29.24
C PRO A 413 -12.60 -1.65 -29.89
N ALA A 414 -12.28 -2.08 -31.11
CA ALA A 414 -11.14 -1.56 -31.85
C ALA A 414 -11.29 -0.05 -32.16
N ALA A 415 -12.50 0.37 -32.56
CA ALA A 415 -12.83 1.78 -32.76
C ALA A 415 -12.67 2.59 -31.47
N ILE A 416 -13.19 2.10 -30.33
CA ILE A 416 -13.05 2.75 -29.01
C ILE A 416 -11.58 2.92 -28.66
N VAL A 417 -10.79 1.84 -28.71
CA VAL A 417 -9.37 1.87 -28.34
C VAL A 417 -8.58 2.85 -29.22
N SER A 418 -8.83 2.85 -30.54
CA SER A 418 -8.10 3.71 -31.49
C SER A 418 -8.29 5.22 -31.24
N LYS A 419 -9.44 5.62 -30.67
CA LYS A 419 -9.78 7.01 -30.40
C LYS A 419 -9.53 7.41 -28.95
N LEU A 420 -9.87 6.53 -28.02
CA LEU A 420 -9.85 6.84 -26.60
C LEU A 420 -8.45 6.81 -26.01
N VAL A 421 -7.59 5.86 -26.39
CA VAL A 421 -6.26 5.72 -25.79
C VAL A 421 -5.36 6.95 -26.04
N PRO A 422 -5.25 7.50 -27.26
CA PRO A 422 -4.52 8.74 -27.47
C PRO A 422 -5.06 9.91 -26.64
N ALA A 423 -6.38 9.99 -26.47
CA ALA A 423 -7.02 11.03 -25.67
C ALA A 423 -6.76 10.87 -24.16
N LEU A 424 -6.66 9.63 -23.67
CA LEU A 424 -6.28 9.30 -22.30
C LEU A 424 -4.81 9.62 -22.03
N GLU A 425 -3.91 9.31 -22.95
CA GLU A 425 -2.50 9.72 -22.87
C GLU A 425 -2.35 11.24 -22.81
N GLN A 426 -3.11 11.96 -23.64
CA GLN A 426 -3.12 13.42 -23.63
C GLN A 426 -3.64 13.98 -22.30
N ALA A 427 -4.72 13.41 -21.75
CA ALA A 427 -5.28 13.81 -20.45
C ALA A 427 -4.27 13.57 -19.32
N ALA A 428 -3.65 12.38 -19.26
CA ALA A 428 -2.63 12.04 -18.27
C ALA A 428 -1.44 13.00 -18.33
N LYS A 429 -0.89 13.27 -19.53
CA LYS A 429 0.21 14.24 -19.72
C LYS A 429 -0.19 15.64 -19.29
N ARG A 430 -1.39 16.11 -19.65
CA ARG A 430 -1.88 17.44 -19.29
C ARG A 430 -2.03 17.61 -17.78
N GLN A 431 -2.65 16.65 -17.11
CA GLN A 431 -2.82 16.68 -15.65
C GLN A 431 -1.47 16.55 -14.93
N ALA A 432 -0.57 15.66 -15.38
CA ALA A 432 0.77 15.54 -14.83
C ALA A 432 1.59 16.83 -14.98
N ARG A 433 1.46 17.56 -16.09
CA ARG A 433 2.09 18.88 -16.26
C ARG A 433 1.63 19.89 -15.23
N GLN A 434 0.33 19.90 -14.95
CA GLN A 434 -0.26 20.85 -14.00
C GLN A 434 0.03 20.47 -12.55
N GLY A 435 0.03 19.17 -12.25
CA GLY A 435 0.13 18.67 -10.89
C GLY A 435 1.55 18.34 -10.41
N TYR A 436 2.52 18.15 -11.31
CA TYR A 436 3.85 17.60 -10.94
C TYR A 436 5.04 18.27 -11.63
N SER A 437 4.84 19.08 -12.68
CA SER A 437 5.96 19.77 -13.31
C SER A 437 6.29 21.04 -12.54
N GLY A 438 7.57 21.25 -12.26
CA GLY A 438 8.01 22.36 -11.43
C GLY A 438 9.45 22.24 -10.99
N ARG A 439 9.94 23.31 -10.37
CA ARG A 439 11.22 23.36 -9.68
C ARG A 439 10.95 23.28 -8.18
N TYR A 440 11.56 22.32 -7.50
CA TYR A 440 11.39 22.06 -6.07
C TYR A 440 12.71 22.26 -5.34
N GLY A 441 12.66 22.85 -4.15
CA GLY A 441 13.83 23.12 -3.32
C GLY A 441 14.53 24.45 -3.63
N ASP A 442 15.73 24.64 -3.08
CA ASP A 442 16.49 25.89 -3.12
C ASP A 442 17.62 25.89 -4.18
N GLU A 443 18.52 26.87 -4.17
CA GLU A 443 19.61 26.93 -5.18
C GLU A 443 20.62 25.78 -5.06
N ARG A 444 20.80 25.20 -3.87
CA ARG A 444 21.77 24.13 -3.61
C ARG A 444 21.14 22.75 -3.66
N ASN A 445 19.89 22.63 -3.25
CA ASN A 445 19.13 21.39 -3.20
C ASN A 445 17.88 21.55 -4.06
N VAL A 446 18.02 21.38 -5.37
CA VAL A 446 16.92 21.55 -6.33
C VAL A 446 16.68 20.29 -7.13
N MET A 447 15.42 19.97 -7.36
CA MET A 447 15.02 19.07 -8.43
C MET A 447 14.00 19.74 -9.35
N THR A 448 14.17 19.58 -10.66
CA THR A 448 13.22 20.08 -11.66
C THR A 448 12.59 18.93 -12.42
N LEU A 449 11.25 18.87 -12.39
CA LEU A 449 10.45 17.85 -13.06
C LEU A 449 9.70 18.45 -14.25
N ALA A 450 9.62 17.69 -15.34
CA ALA A 450 8.86 18.06 -16.54
C ALA A 450 8.29 16.85 -17.27
N VAL A 451 7.08 16.99 -17.81
CA VAL A 451 6.50 16.03 -18.77
C VAL A 451 7.03 16.30 -20.17
N GLN A 452 7.70 15.31 -20.76
CA GLN A 452 8.22 15.34 -22.13
C GLN A 452 7.33 14.48 -23.05
N ASP A 453 6.75 15.05 -24.11
CA ASP A 453 5.70 14.38 -24.90
C ASP A 453 6.12 13.07 -25.56
N SER A 454 7.40 12.96 -25.94
CA SER A 454 7.98 11.80 -26.63
C SER A 454 8.59 10.75 -25.69
N LEU A 455 8.46 10.91 -24.37
CA LEU A 455 9.08 10.02 -23.38
C LEU A 455 8.06 9.62 -22.28
N PRO A 456 8.14 8.40 -21.72
CA PRO A 456 7.24 7.92 -20.66
C PRO A 456 7.66 8.41 -19.27
N GLY A 457 6.71 8.65 -18.36
CA GLY A 457 6.99 9.11 -16.99
C GLY A 457 7.36 10.60 -16.84
N LEU A 458 7.68 11.02 -15.61
CA LEU A 458 8.14 12.38 -15.32
C LEU A 458 9.64 12.49 -15.55
N GLY A 459 10.07 13.43 -16.38
CA GLY A 459 11.49 13.68 -16.63
C GLY A 459 12.10 14.54 -15.56
N VAL A 460 13.25 14.11 -15.03
CA VAL A 460 14.10 14.98 -14.22
C VAL A 460 15.05 15.72 -15.15
N THR A 461 15.02 17.05 -15.13
CA THR A 461 15.86 17.90 -16.01
C THR A 461 17.01 18.57 -15.28
N SER A 462 16.95 18.64 -13.95
CA SER A 462 18.01 19.14 -13.07
C SER A 462 17.85 18.48 -11.72
N TRP A 463 18.95 18.03 -11.12
CA TRP A 463 18.98 17.52 -9.74
C TRP A 463 20.30 17.91 -9.08
N LEU A 464 20.24 18.85 -8.14
CA LEU A 464 21.35 19.29 -7.31
C LEU A 464 21.16 18.85 -5.87
N VAL A 465 22.22 18.35 -5.25
CA VAL A 465 22.29 18.07 -3.81
C VAL A 465 23.54 18.78 -3.26
N ASP A 466 23.35 19.72 -2.34
CA ASP A 466 24.37 20.66 -1.83
C ASP A 466 25.23 21.31 -2.95
N GLY A 467 24.57 21.73 -4.03
CA GLY A 467 25.18 22.37 -5.19
C GLY A 467 25.91 21.43 -6.15
N ARG A 468 25.93 20.11 -5.90
CA ARG A 468 26.53 19.11 -6.79
C ARG A 468 25.49 18.53 -7.73
N ASP A 469 25.85 18.41 -9.01
CA ASP A 469 25.01 17.77 -10.01
C ASP A 469 24.97 16.25 -9.81
N MET A 470 23.78 15.74 -9.52
CA MET A 470 23.57 14.30 -9.32
C MET A 470 23.59 13.52 -10.62
N PHE A 471 23.35 14.13 -11.79
CA PHE A 471 23.47 13.45 -13.08
C PHE A 471 24.90 12.99 -13.34
N ASP A 472 25.90 13.78 -12.96
CA ASP A 472 27.32 13.40 -13.05
C ASP A 472 27.64 12.22 -12.13
N SER A 473 27.08 12.23 -10.91
CA SER A 473 27.26 11.16 -9.93
C SER A 473 26.59 9.86 -10.40
N ILE A 474 25.35 9.93 -10.89
CA ILE A 474 24.62 8.79 -11.46
C ILE A 474 25.34 8.26 -12.68
N ARG A 475 25.87 9.14 -13.54
CA ARG A 475 26.66 8.71 -14.70
C ARG A 475 27.82 7.84 -14.28
N LEU A 476 28.55 8.19 -13.22
CA LEU A 476 29.64 7.35 -12.71
C LEU A 476 29.15 5.98 -12.20
N MET A 477 27.99 5.93 -11.54
CA MET A 477 27.40 4.69 -11.03
C MET A 477 26.87 3.77 -12.14
N VAL A 478 26.20 4.34 -13.15
CA VAL A 478 25.58 3.58 -14.26
C VAL A 478 26.61 3.18 -15.32
N SER A 479 27.73 3.91 -15.45
CA SER A 479 28.74 3.70 -16.50
C SER A 479 29.96 2.86 -16.09
N GLU A 480 29.95 2.17 -14.93
CA GLU A 480 31.10 1.44 -14.38
C GLU A 480 31.77 0.39 -15.32
N SER A 481 31.22 0.12 -16.51
CA SER A 481 31.80 -0.80 -17.50
C SER A 481 31.93 -0.29 -18.93
N SER A 482 31.61 0.97 -19.27
CA SER A 482 31.83 1.44 -20.64
C SER A 482 32.09 2.93 -20.76
N THR A 483 33.02 3.26 -21.65
CA THR A 483 33.42 4.58 -22.15
C THR A 483 32.30 5.33 -22.90
N GLY A 484 31.03 5.11 -22.52
CA GLY A 484 29.84 5.63 -23.20
C GLY A 484 29.69 7.14 -23.03
N SER A 485 29.80 7.88 -24.13
CA SER A 485 29.57 9.32 -24.22
C SER A 485 28.08 9.68 -24.35
N GLY A 486 27.20 9.05 -23.56
CA GLY A 486 25.74 9.29 -23.61
C GLY A 486 25.23 10.17 -22.46
N ASN A 487 24.04 10.75 -22.64
CA ASN A 487 23.36 11.53 -21.61
C ASN A 487 22.56 10.60 -20.69
N VAL A 488 22.68 10.81 -19.37
CA VAL A 488 21.83 10.12 -18.41
C VAL A 488 20.41 10.69 -18.50
N SER A 489 19.46 9.82 -18.80
CA SER A 489 18.04 10.07 -18.63
C SER A 489 17.60 9.53 -17.29
N MET A 490 16.91 10.37 -16.53
CA MET A 490 16.29 10.01 -15.25
C MET A 490 14.79 10.24 -15.36
N ARG A 491 14.02 9.17 -15.14
CA ARG A 491 12.55 9.19 -15.30
C ARG A 491 11.90 8.66 -14.02
N LEU A 492 10.98 9.43 -13.44
CA LEU A 492 10.19 9.00 -12.28
C LEU A 492 8.91 8.30 -12.72
N TYR A 493 8.63 7.16 -12.09
CA TYR A 493 7.42 6.37 -12.26
C TYR A 493 6.69 6.17 -10.94
N PRO A 494 5.35 6.23 -10.93
CA PRO A 494 4.57 6.05 -9.70
C PRO A 494 4.63 4.59 -9.24
N THR A 495 4.84 4.37 -7.94
CA THR A 495 4.84 3.01 -7.36
C THR A 495 3.43 2.53 -7.01
N GLY A 496 2.49 3.47 -6.88
CA GLY A 496 1.17 3.23 -6.32
C GLY A 496 1.14 3.08 -4.79
N LEU A 497 2.26 3.33 -4.09
CA LEU A 497 2.31 3.47 -2.63
C LEU A 497 2.01 4.92 -2.25
N GLN A 498 1.07 5.10 -1.31
CA GLN A 498 0.59 6.42 -0.91
C GLN A 498 0.21 6.42 0.57
N THR A 499 0.37 7.58 1.22
CA THR A 499 -0.11 7.83 2.59
C THR A 499 -0.86 9.16 2.60
N GLN A 500 -2.07 9.16 3.16
CA GLN A 500 -2.79 10.41 3.40
C GLN A 500 -2.25 11.08 4.66
N THR A 501 -2.01 12.38 4.58
CA THR A 501 -1.72 13.24 5.72
C THR A 501 -2.98 14.03 6.09
N ASP A 502 -3.15 14.36 7.36
CA ASP A 502 -4.35 15.06 7.79
C ASP A 502 -4.33 16.52 7.27
N GLY A 503 -5.27 16.82 6.38
CA GLY A 503 -5.27 18.04 5.55
C GLY A 503 -5.70 17.83 4.09
N LYS A 504 -6.03 16.58 3.71
CA LYS A 504 -6.25 16.09 2.32
C LYS A 504 -4.98 16.08 1.47
N ALA A 505 -3.83 16.44 2.04
CA ALA A 505 -2.54 16.25 1.40
C ALA A 505 -2.18 14.76 1.37
N ARG A 506 -1.36 14.37 0.40
CA ARG A 506 -1.03 12.97 0.13
C ARG A 506 0.42 12.86 -0.26
N LEU A 507 1.15 12.00 0.44
CA LEU A 507 2.49 11.58 0.05
C LEU A 507 2.37 10.44 -0.95
N GLU A 508 3.03 10.56 -2.09
CA GLU A 508 3.15 9.50 -3.09
C GLU A 508 4.59 9.07 -3.25
N SER A 509 4.84 7.76 -3.26
CA SER A 509 6.16 7.21 -3.54
C SER A 509 6.36 6.97 -5.04
N TRP A 510 7.52 7.38 -5.52
CA TRP A 510 7.98 7.30 -6.89
C TRP A 510 9.33 6.58 -6.94
N ARG A 511 9.62 5.94 -8.08
CA ARG A 511 10.92 5.32 -8.36
C ARG A 511 11.53 5.92 -9.61
N ALA A 512 12.80 6.29 -9.52
CA ALA A 512 13.58 6.74 -10.66
C ALA A 512 14.15 5.55 -11.42
N VAL A 513 14.10 5.62 -12.74
CA VAL A 513 14.87 4.75 -13.63
C VAL A 513 15.95 5.58 -14.29
N TYR A 514 17.18 5.08 -14.22
CA TYR A 514 18.36 5.71 -14.82
C TYR A 514 18.79 4.96 -16.07
N GLU A 515 18.89 5.65 -17.20
CA GLU A 515 19.33 5.06 -18.47
C GLU A 515 20.27 5.99 -19.22
N ILE A 516 21.27 5.44 -19.91
CA ILE A 516 22.14 6.22 -20.79
C ILE A 516 21.52 6.22 -22.19
N ILE A 517 20.92 7.35 -22.59
CA ILE A 517 20.32 7.50 -23.92
C ILE A 517 21.41 7.94 -24.93
N GLY A 518 21.43 7.32 -26.10
CA GLY A 518 22.32 7.67 -27.20
C GLY A 518 23.72 7.05 -27.16
N ALA A 519 24.03 6.23 -26.14
CA ALA A 519 25.19 5.35 -26.21
C ALA A 519 24.84 4.15 -27.11
N ALA A 520 25.77 3.74 -27.98
CA ALA A 520 25.71 2.43 -28.62
C ALA A 520 25.97 1.36 -27.55
N SER A 521 24.97 1.09 -26.69
CA SER A 521 25.09 0.00 -25.75
C SER A 521 25.05 -1.30 -26.55
N SER A 522 26.14 -2.05 -26.45
CA SER A 522 26.21 -3.41 -26.93
C SER A 522 25.16 -4.26 -26.20
N SER A 523 24.20 -4.77 -26.95
CA SER A 523 23.58 -6.09 -26.77
C SER A 523 22.68 -6.38 -25.55
N SER A 524 21.70 -5.54 -25.24
CA SER A 524 20.48 -6.08 -24.62
C SER A 524 19.22 -5.58 -25.33
N SER A 525 18.63 -6.44 -26.16
CA SER A 525 17.35 -6.24 -26.85
C SER A 525 16.12 -6.32 -25.91
N TYR A 526 16.30 -6.12 -24.61
CA TYR A 526 15.27 -6.36 -23.58
C TYR A 526 15.19 -5.20 -22.58
N CYS A 527 13.97 -4.77 -22.29
CA CYS A 527 13.64 -3.70 -21.34
C CYS A 527 13.92 -4.21 -19.91
N ALA A 528 14.94 -3.65 -19.26
CA ALA A 528 15.55 -4.26 -18.07
C ALA A 528 15.42 -3.39 -16.79
N SER A 529 14.75 -2.25 -16.85
CA SER A 529 14.59 -1.33 -15.70
C SER A 529 14.03 -2.00 -14.43
N TRP A 530 13.22 -3.05 -14.57
CA TRP A 530 12.63 -3.78 -13.44
C TRP A 530 13.65 -4.48 -12.53
N PHE A 531 14.86 -4.79 -13.02
CA PHE A 531 15.91 -5.39 -12.19
C PHE A 531 16.76 -4.34 -11.46
N ALA A 532 16.76 -3.09 -11.94
CA ALA A 532 17.71 -2.05 -11.55
C ALA A 532 17.18 -1.10 -10.46
N VAL A 533 15.85 -0.97 -10.33
CA VAL A 533 15.22 -0.20 -9.25
C VAL A 533 15.63 -0.77 -7.89
N ASP A 534 15.88 0.10 -6.91
CA ASP A 534 16.34 -0.24 -5.55
C ASP A 534 17.74 -0.88 -5.46
N SER A 535 18.47 -1.01 -6.59
CA SER A 535 19.77 -1.69 -6.61
C SER A 535 20.92 -0.89 -5.99
N VAL A 536 20.78 0.44 -5.89
CA VAL A 536 21.78 1.32 -5.29
C VAL A 536 21.17 2.00 -4.07
N THR A 537 21.73 1.72 -2.90
CA THR A 537 21.28 2.29 -1.63
C THR A 537 22.37 3.14 -1.00
N TYR A 538 21.95 4.18 -0.27
CA TYR A 538 22.81 5.01 0.55
C TYR A 538 22.21 5.05 1.96
N GLY A 539 23.01 4.61 2.95
CA GLY A 539 22.57 4.42 4.34
C GLY A 539 21.27 3.61 4.52
N GLY A 540 21.06 2.59 3.67
CA GLY A 540 19.92 1.67 3.73
C GLY A 540 18.66 2.12 2.99
N VAL A 541 18.67 3.30 2.36
CA VAL A 541 17.56 3.83 1.55
C VAL A 541 17.99 3.86 0.08
N SER A 542 17.09 3.52 -0.84
CA SER A 542 17.41 3.56 -2.28
C SER A 542 17.54 4.98 -2.80
N ILE A 543 18.59 5.21 -3.60
CA ILE A 543 18.86 6.54 -4.15
C ILE A 543 17.83 6.95 -5.22
N ASP A 544 17.13 5.97 -5.80
CA ASP A 544 16.04 6.12 -6.75
C ASP A 544 14.66 6.27 -6.10
N GLU A 545 14.55 6.30 -4.78
CA GLU A 545 13.30 6.63 -4.10
C GLU A 545 13.06 8.13 -4.04
N PHE A 546 11.83 8.53 -4.39
CA PHE A 546 11.37 9.91 -4.25
C PHE A 546 9.96 9.93 -3.67
N VAL A 547 9.69 10.87 -2.77
CA VAL A 547 8.36 11.10 -2.20
C VAL A 547 7.88 12.46 -2.66
N ILE A 548 6.74 12.50 -3.34
CA ILE A 548 6.09 13.74 -3.78
C ILE A 548 4.96 14.06 -2.80
N ASP A 549 5.01 15.26 -2.23
CA ASP A 549 3.94 15.80 -1.40
C ASP A 549 2.93 16.51 -2.28
N LEU A 550 1.68 16.04 -2.24
CA LEU A 550 0.56 16.60 -2.98
C LEU A 550 -0.40 17.30 -2.03
N SER A 551 -0.87 18.48 -2.42
CA SER A 551 -1.98 19.18 -1.80
C SER A 551 -3.31 18.41 -1.93
N ALA A 552 -4.33 18.95 -1.26
CA ALA A 552 -5.73 18.52 -1.39
C ALA A 552 -6.29 18.52 -2.83
N ASP A 553 -5.79 19.42 -3.69
CA ASP A 553 -6.22 19.52 -5.09
C ASP A 553 -5.35 18.70 -6.06
N GLY A 554 -4.40 17.93 -5.52
CA GLY A 554 -3.52 17.06 -6.29
C GLY A 554 -2.34 17.78 -6.96
N THR A 555 -2.05 19.01 -6.54
CA THR A 555 -0.85 19.75 -6.98
C THR A 555 0.31 19.48 -6.04
N SER A 556 1.47 19.19 -6.62
CA SER A 556 2.71 18.95 -5.88
C SER A 556 3.18 20.20 -5.14
N GLN A 557 3.41 20.07 -3.85
CA GLN A 557 3.95 21.11 -2.97
C GLN A 557 5.44 20.91 -2.70
N GLY A 558 5.92 19.67 -2.79
CA GLY A 558 7.31 19.33 -2.53
C GLY A 558 7.67 17.97 -3.10
N ILE A 559 8.98 17.73 -3.18
CA ILE A 559 9.54 16.42 -3.47
C ILE A 559 10.76 16.24 -2.58
N THR A 560 10.84 15.08 -1.93
CA THR A 560 11.97 14.71 -1.10
C THR A 560 12.59 13.43 -1.64
N ASN A 561 13.90 13.32 -1.49
CA ASN A 561 14.61 12.06 -1.62
C ASN A 561 14.94 11.61 -0.19
N PRO A 562 14.53 10.43 0.26
CA PRO A 562 14.72 10.01 1.65
C PRO A 562 16.20 9.72 2.02
N MET A 563 17.15 9.95 1.11
CA MET A 563 18.57 10.15 1.45
C MET A 563 18.85 11.47 2.19
N ASP A 564 17.88 12.38 2.34
CA ASP A 564 18.07 13.57 3.15
C ASP A 564 18.10 13.21 4.65
N TYR A 565 19.27 13.32 5.28
CA TYR A 565 19.52 12.98 6.68
C TYR A 565 19.33 14.16 7.65
N LYS A 566 18.98 15.35 7.14
CA LYS A 566 18.92 16.58 7.93
C LYS A 566 17.54 16.81 8.53
N VAL A 567 17.41 16.74 9.84
CA VAL A 567 16.16 16.98 10.57
C VAL A 567 16.26 18.30 11.32
N VAL A 568 15.21 19.12 11.31
CA VAL A 568 15.18 20.34 12.14
C VAL A 568 14.53 20.04 13.47
N VAL A 569 15.23 20.29 14.57
CA VAL A 569 14.77 19.99 15.94
C VAL A 569 14.83 21.23 16.83
N ALA A 570 14.02 21.28 17.88
CA ALA A 570 14.15 22.33 18.88
C ALA A 570 13.85 21.88 20.32
N ALA A 571 14.60 22.47 21.26
CA ALA A 571 14.25 22.44 22.67
C ALA A 571 13.33 23.62 23.00
N VAL A 572 12.23 23.35 23.68
CA VAL A 572 11.30 24.38 24.15
C VAL A 572 11.86 24.98 25.44
N HIS A 573 12.24 26.25 25.40
CA HIS A 573 12.56 27.05 26.58
C HIS A 573 11.41 28.02 26.84
N ALA A 574 10.45 27.62 27.67
CA ALA A 574 9.25 28.39 27.99
C ALA A 574 8.81 28.09 29.42
N ALA A 575 8.07 28.99 30.06
CA ALA A 575 7.43 28.72 31.35
C ALA A 575 6.01 28.15 31.14
N PRO A 576 5.55 27.21 31.97
CA PRO A 576 4.16 26.75 31.93
C PRO A 576 3.23 27.79 32.54
N VAL A 577 1.91 27.65 32.32
CA VAL A 577 0.93 28.39 33.12
C VAL A 577 0.74 27.61 34.42
N PHE A 578 1.52 27.98 35.42
CA PHE A 578 1.72 27.18 36.63
C PHE A 578 0.41 26.78 37.32
N MET A 579 0.28 25.49 37.67
CA MET A 579 -0.90 24.96 38.36
C MET A 579 -2.23 25.17 37.60
N ASN A 580 -2.14 25.17 36.26
CA ASN A 580 -3.29 25.21 35.34
C ASN A 580 -3.02 24.35 34.10
N LYS A 581 -3.53 23.11 34.11
CA LYS A 581 -3.30 22.15 33.03
C LYS A 581 -3.92 22.57 31.72
N ALA A 582 -5.10 23.17 31.76
CA ALA A 582 -5.84 23.56 30.56
C ALA A 582 -5.11 24.68 29.82
N ALA A 583 -4.73 25.75 30.53
CA ALA A 583 -4.00 26.86 29.94
C ALA A 583 -2.58 26.46 29.49
N THR A 584 -1.92 25.56 30.21
CA THR A 584 -0.62 25.03 29.77
C THR A 584 -0.75 24.13 28.55
N THR A 585 -1.82 23.34 28.45
CA THR A 585 -2.14 22.54 27.25
C THR A 585 -2.34 23.46 26.03
N ASP A 586 -3.05 24.57 26.19
CA ASP A 586 -3.23 25.56 25.13
C ASP A 586 -1.89 26.13 24.68
N LYS A 587 -1.01 26.47 25.63
CA LYS A 587 0.35 26.95 25.34
C LYS A 587 1.21 25.90 24.61
N VAL A 588 1.10 24.62 24.97
CA VAL A 588 1.79 23.53 24.25
C VAL A 588 1.31 23.48 22.80
N ILE A 589 0.01 23.61 22.56
CA ILE A 589 -0.57 23.63 21.21
C ILE A 589 -0.06 24.83 20.42
N ASP A 590 -0.01 26.03 21.01
CA ASP A 590 0.50 27.24 20.36
C ASP A 590 1.98 27.08 19.96
N LEU A 591 2.80 26.47 20.82
CA LEU A 591 4.22 26.19 20.52
C LEU A 591 4.40 25.16 19.41
N ILE A 592 3.54 24.13 19.36
CA ILE A 592 3.50 23.17 18.25
C ILE A 592 3.12 23.87 16.93
N GLU A 593 2.12 24.77 16.97
CA GLU A 593 1.70 25.54 15.80
C GLU A 593 2.74 26.57 15.34
N GLN A 594 3.50 27.16 16.27
CA GLN A 594 4.67 27.97 15.95
C GLN A 594 5.76 27.12 15.28
N ALA A 595 6.06 25.94 15.83
CA ALA A 595 7.08 25.06 15.29
C ALA A 595 6.77 24.60 13.85
N GLY A 596 5.51 24.31 13.55
CA GLY A 596 5.05 24.03 12.18
C GLY A 596 5.31 25.18 11.20
N LYS A 597 5.16 26.44 11.63
CA LYS A 597 5.48 27.63 10.82
C LYS A 597 6.99 27.82 10.63
N GLU A 598 7.79 27.30 11.56
CA GLU A 598 9.25 27.42 11.56
C GLU A 598 9.97 26.22 10.91
N HIS A 599 9.22 25.29 10.31
CA HIS A 599 9.71 24.07 9.67
C HIS A 599 10.55 23.19 10.61
N ILE A 600 10.17 23.12 11.89
CA ILE A 600 10.71 22.17 12.86
C ILE A 600 10.00 20.83 12.64
N GLU A 601 10.64 19.71 12.94
CA GLU A 601 10.04 18.36 12.83
C GLU A 601 9.87 17.68 14.20
N LEU A 602 10.71 18.02 15.18
CA LEU A 602 10.68 17.46 16.54
C LEU A 602 10.85 18.55 17.61
N LEU A 603 9.91 18.57 18.56
CA LEU A 603 10.01 19.39 19.78
C LEU A 603 10.28 18.55 21.03
N VAL A 604 11.19 19.01 21.88
CA VAL A 604 11.40 18.46 23.22
C VAL A 604 11.01 19.50 24.26
N PHE A 605 10.09 19.15 25.16
CA PHE A 605 9.61 20.02 26.22
C PHE A 605 10.33 19.76 27.55
N PRO A 606 10.34 20.76 28.46
CA PRO A 606 10.89 20.64 29.80
C PRO A 606 10.22 19.57 30.67
N GLU A 607 10.87 19.20 31.76
CA GLU A 607 10.37 18.22 32.72
C GLU A 607 9.08 18.70 33.39
N THR A 608 8.06 17.85 33.39
CA THR A 608 6.74 18.15 33.98
C THR A 608 6.17 19.51 33.56
N PHE A 609 6.32 19.86 32.29
CA PHE A 609 5.80 21.11 31.73
C PHE A 609 4.31 21.29 32.02
N ILE A 610 3.50 20.22 31.93
CA ILE A 610 2.10 20.24 32.38
C ILE A 610 1.96 19.56 33.75
N PRO A 611 1.42 20.21 34.79
CA PRO A 611 0.98 21.62 34.88
C PRO A 611 2.10 22.57 35.37
N GLY A 612 3.35 22.10 35.39
CA GLY A 612 4.53 22.78 35.88
C GLY A 612 5.23 21.96 36.96
N TYR A 613 6.56 22.09 37.05
CA TYR A 613 7.35 21.42 38.08
C TYR A 613 6.99 21.93 39.48
N PRO A 614 6.73 21.07 40.48
CA PRO A 614 6.10 21.46 41.74
C PRO A 614 7.11 22.08 42.72
N TYR A 615 7.71 23.23 42.40
CA TYR A 615 8.78 23.88 43.19
C TYR A 615 8.47 24.06 44.70
N TRP A 616 7.19 24.12 45.08
CA TRP A 616 6.79 24.22 46.50
C TRP A 616 7.24 23.03 47.35
N ILE A 617 7.54 21.87 46.76
CA ILE A 617 7.99 20.70 47.53
C ILE A 617 9.34 20.93 48.21
N GLU A 618 10.14 21.86 47.69
CA GLU A 618 11.44 22.26 48.25
C GLU A 618 11.31 23.34 49.32
N CYS A 619 10.17 24.03 49.38
CA CYS A 619 10.03 25.28 50.13
C CYS A 619 9.28 25.15 51.46
N TYR A 620 8.35 24.19 51.59
CA TYR A 620 7.41 24.11 52.70
C TYR A 620 7.46 22.75 53.40
N PRO A 621 7.07 22.63 54.69
CA PRO A 621 7.00 21.34 55.37
C PRO A 621 5.83 20.47 54.85
N PRO A 622 5.95 19.13 54.84
CA PRO A 622 5.00 18.23 54.18
C PRO A 622 3.52 18.43 54.56
N LEU A 623 3.21 18.66 55.85
CA LEU A 623 1.83 18.85 56.30
C LEU A 623 1.16 20.11 55.73
N GLN A 624 1.91 21.15 55.39
CA GLN A 624 1.36 22.36 54.76
C GLN A 624 1.07 22.16 53.27
N GLN A 625 1.75 21.20 52.64
CA GLN A 625 1.66 20.97 51.20
C GLN A 625 0.42 20.16 50.78
N VAL A 626 -0.31 19.55 51.73
CA VAL A 626 -1.41 18.60 51.43
C VAL A 626 -2.43 19.18 50.45
N GLY A 627 -2.87 20.43 50.65
CA GLY A 627 -3.81 21.10 49.74
C GLY A 627 -3.21 21.38 48.35
N ALA A 628 -1.93 21.74 48.29
CA ALA A 628 -1.23 21.94 47.03
C ALA A 628 -1.04 20.62 46.26
N LEU A 629 -0.70 19.52 46.95
CA LEU A 629 -0.57 18.19 46.35
C LEU A 629 -1.90 17.67 45.80
N ALA A 630 -3.01 17.85 46.54
CA ALA A 630 -4.34 17.49 46.05
C ALA A 630 -4.68 18.24 44.77
N LYS A 631 -4.47 19.57 44.75
CA LYS A 631 -4.65 20.36 43.54
C LYS A 631 -3.70 19.95 42.41
N TYR A 632 -2.45 19.62 42.72
CA TYR A 632 -1.48 19.18 41.70
C TYR A 632 -1.92 17.87 41.05
N ALA A 633 -2.52 16.95 41.82
CA ALA A 633 -3.09 15.73 41.29
C ALA A 633 -4.31 16.00 40.39
N ASP A 634 -5.16 16.97 40.75
CA ASP A 634 -6.28 17.41 39.89
C ASP A 634 -5.78 18.06 38.59
N GLU A 635 -4.67 18.79 38.64
CA GLU A 635 -4.00 19.43 37.50
C GLU A 635 -3.03 18.48 36.74
N SER A 636 -2.86 17.24 37.19
CA SER A 636 -2.02 16.25 36.50
C SER A 636 -2.77 15.58 35.33
N VAL A 637 -2.02 15.16 34.31
CA VAL A 637 -2.53 14.65 33.03
C VAL A 637 -2.84 13.16 33.11
N VAL A 638 -4.04 12.77 32.70
CA VAL A 638 -4.33 11.36 32.42
C VAL A 638 -3.90 11.08 30.97
N VAL A 639 -2.90 10.23 30.75
CA VAL A 639 -2.31 10.09 29.41
C VAL A 639 -3.18 9.23 28.49
N GLN A 640 -3.60 8.05 28.94
CA GLN A 640 -4.50 7.19 28.18
C GLN A 640 -5.92 7.76 28.22
N ASP A 641 -6.51 7.98 27.04
CA ASP A 641 -7.88 8.51 26.86
C ASP A 641 -8.14 9.89 27.49
N GLY A 642 -7.09 10.65 27.82
CA GLY A 642 -7.24 12.00 28.38
C GLY A 642 -7.44 13.08 27.33
N ASP A 643 -8.29 14.05 27.66
CA ASP A 643 -8.65 15.16 26.77
C ASP A 643 -7.43 16.01 26.39
N GLU A 644 -6.49 16.25 27.30
CA GLU A 644 -5.29 17.05 27.03
C GLU A 644 -4.41 16.39 25.95
N ILE A 645 -4.13 15.09 26.10
CA ILE A 645 -3.32 14.35 25.12
C ILE A 645 -4.06 14.22 23.79
N ALA A 646 -5.38 14.05 23.78
CA ALA A 646 -6.17 14.05 22.54
C ALA A 646 -6.04 15.38 21.78
N ARG A 647 -6.11 16.53 22.49
CA ARG A 647 -5.97 17.87 21.90
C ARG A 647 -4.56 18.12 21.37
N ILE A 648 -3.53 17.71 22.11
CA ILE A 648 -2.12 17.83 21.71
C ILE A 648 -1.81 16.92 20.52
N SER A 649 -2.32 15.68 20.54
CA SER A 649 -2.19 14.73 19.43
C SER A 649 -2.83 15.27 18.15
N ALA A 650 -3.99 15.92 18.27
CA ALA A 650 -4.62 16.61 17.16
C ALA A 650 -3.78 17.80 16.66
N ALA A 651 -3.07 18.52 17.53
CA ALA A 651 -2.16 19.60 17.12
C ALA A 651 -0.93 19.07 16.38
N CYS A 652 -0.28 18.01 16.90
CA CYS A 652 0.84 17.32 16.26
C CYS A 652 0.45 16.88 14.85
N ARG A 653 -0.69 16.20 14.73
CA ARG A 653 -1.29 15.76 13.48
C ARG A 653 -1.56 16.88 12.47
N ARG A 654 -2.08 18.03 12.92
CA ARG A 654 -2.37 19.18 12.04
C ARG A 654 -1.11 19.85 11.52
N THR A 655 -0.03 19.80 12.29
CA THR A 655 1.20 20.57 12.03
C THR A 655 2.33 19.71 11.48
N GLY A 656 2.22 18.38 11.54
CA GLY A 656 3.27 17.45 11.16
C GLY A 656 4.45 17.43 12.13
N ILE A 657 4.23 17.78 13.40
CA ILE A 657 5.28 17.89 14.43
C ILE A 657 5.25 16.69 15.36
N ALA A 658 6.38 16.00 15.53
CA ALA A 658 6.56 15.03 16.60
C ALA A 658 7.00 15.74 17.89
N ILE A 659 6.62 15.20 19.06
CA ILE A 659 7.00 15.79 20.35
C ILE A 659 7.45 14.76 21.39
N SER A 660 8.31 15.22 22.31
CA SER A 660 8.52 14.60 23.63
C SER A 660 8.11 15.60 24.71
N LEU A 661 7.01 15.32 25.41
CA LEU A 661 6.35 16.24 26.32
C LEU A 661 6.47 15.79 27.78
N GLY A 662 7.14 16.59 28.62
CA GLY A 662 7.14 16.38 30.07
C GLY A 662 5.79 16.71 30.71
N VAL A 663 5.23 15.79 31.48
CA VAL A 663 3.98 15.96 32.24
C VAL A 663 4.09 15.34 33.63
N SER A 664 3.36 15.90 34.60
CA SER A 664 2.94 15.14 35.78
C SER A 664 1.75 14.30 35.35
N GLU A 665 1.96 13.00 35.22
CA GLU A 665 0.96 12.01 34.83
C GLU A 665 0.17 11.55 36.06
N ARG A 666 -1.14 11.36 35.94
CA ARG A 666 -1.99 10.70 36.94
C ARG A 666 -2.61 9.44 36.34
N ILE A 667 -2.61 8.34 37.09
CA ILE A 667 -3.28 7.11 36.67
C ILE A 667 -4.81 7.34 36.58
N SER A 668 -5.44 6.83 35.53
CA SER A 668 -6.85 7.12 35.20
C SER A 668 -7.84 6.80 36.33
N GLN A 669 -7.61 5.71 37.08
CA GLN A 669 -8.47 5.26 38.19
C GLN A 669 -7.87 5.55 39.58
N GLY A 670 -7.03 6.57 39.71
CA GLY A 670 -6.42 6.89 41.01
C GLY A 670 -5.78 8.28 41.11
N TYR A 671 -5.07 8.47 42.22
CA TYR A 671 -4.34 9.68 42.58
C TYR A 671 -2.82 9.46 42.66
N THR A 672 -2.33 8.31 42.18
CA THR A 672 -0.90 8.08 42.03
C THR A 672 -0.39 8.90 40.86
N LEU A 673 0.66 9.69 41.11
CA LEU A 673 1.28 10.54 40.11
C LEU A 673 2.62 9.95 39.65
N PHE A 674 2.98 10.19 38.40
CA PHE A 674 4.28 9.89 37.82
C PHE A 674 4.86 11.14 37.16
N ASN A 675 6.19 11.26 37.15
CA ASN A 675 6.87 12.22 36.30
C ASN A 675 7.16 11.53 34.98
N SER A 676 6.61 12.06 33.88
CA SER A 676 6.52 11.33 32.62
C SER A 676 6.92 12.17 31.42
N GLN A 677 7.58 11.55 30.44
CA GLN A 677 7.76 12.07 29.08
C GLN A 677 6.82 11.32 28.13
N VAL A 678 5.85 12.03 27.57
CA VAL A 678 4.88 11.51 26.61
C VAL A 678 5.38 11.75 25.20
N ASN A 679 5.50 10.69 24.40
CA ASN A 679 6.04 10.77 23.04
C ASN A 679 4.91 10.59 22.02
N ILE A 680 4.73 11.57 21.13
CA ILE A 680 3.67 11.59 20.12
C ILE A 680 4.31 11.85 18.75
N ASP A 681 3.96 11.04 17.75
CA ASP A 681 4.46 11.16 16.38
C ASP A 681 3.76 12.30 15.61
N ALA A 682 4.33 12.70 14.48
CA ALA A 682 3.83 13.79 13.64
C ALA A 682 2.44 13.53 13.03
N ASN A 683 1.98 12.27 12.97
CA ASN A 683 0.59 11.92 12.60
C ASN A 683 -0.40 11.99 13.79
N GLY A 684 0.08 12.37 14.98
CA GLY A 684 -0.69 12.41 16.22
C GLY A 684 -0.86 11.06 16.91
N THR A 685 -0.10 10.03 16.53
CA THR A 685 -0.10 8.74 17.24
C THR A 685 0.69 8.86 18.55
N LEU A 686 0.06 8.51 19.67
CA LEU A 686 0.76 8.32 20.95
C LEU A 686 1.65 7.08 20.86
N LEU A 687 2.97 7.28 20.86
CA LEU A 687 3.96 6.19 20.76
C LEU A 687 4.18 5.49 22.11
N GLY A 688 4.03 6.24 23.19
CA GLY A 688 4.12 5.74 24.56
C GLY A 688 4.66 6.78 25.52
N VAL A 689 4.89 6.34 26.76
CA VAL A 689 5.30 7.17 27.88
C VAL A 689 6.57 6.59 28.49
N HIS A 690 7.57 7.42 28.73
CA HIS A 690 8.66 7.12 29.65
C HIS A 690 8.33 7.73 31.02
N ARG A 691 8.25 6.91 32.08
CA ARG A 691 8.04 7.39 33.46
C ARG A 691 9.38 7.36 34.18
N LYS A 692 9.71 8.43 34.90
CA LYS A 692 10.94 8.58 35.69
C LYS A 692 11.12 7.37 36.61
N LEU A 693 12.22 6.65 36.42
CA LEU A 693 12.56 5.44 37.16
C LEU A 693 12.74 5.73 38.65
N GLN A 694 13.35 6.87 38.97
CA GLN A 694 13.66 7.27 40.33
C GLN A 694 13.40 8.76 40.57
N PRO A 695 12.27 9.13 41.19
CA PRO A 695 12.08 10.47 41.73
C PRO A 695 13.18 10.82 42.74
N THR A 696 13.70 12.04 42.61
CA THR A 696 14.86 12.57 43.33
C THR A 696 14.43 13.27 44.61
N TYR A 697 15.07 12.94 45.74
CA TYR A 697 14.89 13.68 46.99
C TYR A 697 13.40 13.86 47.38
N VAL A 698 12.91 15.09 47.55
CA VAL A 698 11.52 15.38 47.95
C VAL A 698 10.50 15.09 46.86
N GLU A 699 10.89 14.91 45.60
CA GLU A 699 9.99 14.46 44.52
C GLU A 699 9.31 13.12 44.87
N ARG A 700 9.94 12.29 45.72
CA ARG A 700 9.39 11.02 46.24
C ARG A 700 8.13 11.19 47.09
N SER A 701 7.82 12.43 47.51
CA SER A 701 6.57 12.76 48.18
C SER A 701 5.42 13.02 47.21
N VAL A 702 5.72 13.18 45.91
CA VAL A 702 4.74 13.48 44.85
C VAL A 702 4.57 12.29 43.92
N TRP A 703 5.68 11.80 43.35
CA TRP A 703 5.66 10.84 42.26
C TRP A 703 6.09 9.45 42.69
N ALA A 704 5.43 8.45 42.11
CA ALA A 704 5.82 7.05 42.19
C ALA A 704 6.98 6.73 41.24
N GLN A 705 7.65 5.60 41.50
CA GLN A 705 8.68 5.02 40.64
C GLN A 705 8.05 4.18 39.53
N CYS A 706 8.72 4.11 38.38
CA CYS A 706 8.34 3.20 37.29
C CYS A 706 9.19 1.91 37.25
N GLY A 707 8.72 0.91 36.49
CA GLY A 707 9.49 -0.27 36.07
C GLY A 707 10.19 -0.07 34.71
N GLY A 708 10.96 -1.06 34.27
CA GLY A 708 11.77 -0.96 33.05
C GLY A 708 10.99 -1.01 31.73
N HIS A 709 9.69 -1.35 31.75
CA HIS A 709 8.86 -1.42 30.54
C HIS A 709 8.82 -0.10 29.72
N THR A 710 8.89 1.03 30.42
CA THR A 710 8.82 2.36 29.81
C THR A 710 10.19 2.92 29.38
N LEU A 711 11.28 2.21 29.71
CA LEU A 711 12.65 2.56 29.35
C LEU A 711 12.99 2.03 27.95
N ARG A 712 12.44 2.71 26.93
CA ARG A 712 12.56 2.29 25.54
C ARG A 712 12.70 3.45 24.56
N THR A 713 13.20 3.14 23.37
CA THR A 713 13.22 4.07 22.24
C THR A 713 11.93 3.98 21.42
N TYR A 714 11.47 5.10 20.88
CA TYR A 714 10.27 5.23 20.07
C TYR A 714 10.61 5.51 18.61
N LYS A 715 10.02 4.75 17.69
CA LYS A 715 10.19 4.96 16.24
C LYS A 715 9.26 6.08 15.77
N LEU A 716 9.83 7.15 15.22
CA LEU A 716 9.07 8.21 14.56
C LEU A 716 8.76 7.78 13.12
N GLY A 717 7.49 7.66 12.75
CA GLY A 717 7.05 7.00 11.51
C GLY A 717 6.63 7.95 10.40
N ALA A 718 6.10 9.13 10.74
CA ALA A 718 5.51 10.06 9.77
C ALA A 718 6.52 10.96 9.03
N SER A 719 7.79 11.02 9.46
CA SER A 719 8.84 11.78 8.76
C SER A 719 9.37 11.07 7.50
N GLY A 720 8.96 9.82 7.26
CA GLY A 720 9.52 8.97 6.20
C GLY A 720 10.97 8.54 6.45
N ARG A 721 11.52 8.84 7.64
CA ARG A 721 12.91 8.55 8.04
C ARG A 721 12.92 7.65 9.27
N PRO A 722 13.72 6.56 9.30
CA PRO A 722 13.78 5.68 10.47
C PRO A 722 14.54 6.35 11.62
N LEU A 723 13.83 7.06 12.50
CA LEU A 723 14.40 7.78 13.64
C LEU A 723 13.94 7.16 14.98
N ASN A 724 14.90 6.79 15.84
CA ASN A 724 14.64 6.30 17.19
C ASN A 724 14.87 7.42 18.21
N LEU A 725 13.80 7.82 18.89
CA LEU A 725 13.80 8.81 19.96
C LEU A 725 13.84 8.10 21.32
N GLY A 726 14.87 8.36 22.12
CA GLY A 726 14.85 8.01 23.55
C GLY A 726 14.84 9.28 24.40
N GLY A 727 14.66 9.12 25.71
CA GLY A 727 14.61 10.24 26.63
C GLY A 727 14.71 9.79 28.08
N LEU A 728 15.20 10.69 28.92
CA LEU A 728 15.33 10.53 30.37
C LEU A 728 14.99 11.86 31.06
N CYS A 729 14.56 11.78 32.32
CA CYS A 729 14.25 12.94 33.15
C CYS A 729 15.37 13.22 34.17
N CYS A 730 15.90 14.44 34.17
CA CYS A 730 16.76 14.96 35.24
C CYS A 730 17.92 14.01 35.63
N TRP A 731 18.13 13.73 36.91
CA TRP A 731 19.25 12.88 37.34
C TRP A 731 19.15 11.39 36.96
N GLU A 732 18.14 10.95 36.20
CA GLU A 732 18.21 9.64 35.53
C GLU A 732 19.40 9.54 34.58
N HIS A 733 19.86 10.66 34.03
CA HIS A 733 21.08 10.71 33.23
C HIS A 733 22.35 10.32 34.03
N THR A 734 22.29 10.23 35.37
CA THR A 734 23.37 9.67 36.20
C THR A 734 23.35 8.13 36.26
N MET A 735 22.22 7.50 35.90
CA MET A 735 22.05 6.05 35.94
C MET A 735 22.69 5.41 34.70
N ASN A 736 23.90 4.89 34.84
CA ASN A 736 24.63 4.21 33.77
C ASN A 736 23.81 3.11 33.08
N GLY A 737 23.08 2.30 33.86
CA GLY A 737 22.24 1.24 33.29
C GLY A 737 21.07 1.76 32.45
N ALA A 738 20.44 2.87 32.85
CA ALA A 738 19.34 3.46 32.10
C ALA A 738 19.83 4.00 30.74
N ARG A 739 20.95 4.72 30.75
CA ARG A 739 21.62 5.18 29.53
C ARG A 739 22.03 4.02 28.63
N GLN A 740 22.64 2.97 29.20
CA GLN A 740 23.04 1.79 28.44
C GLN A 740 21.84 1.09 27.81
N ALA A 741 20.68 1.02 28.49
CA ALA A 741 19.47 0.44 27.93
C ALA A 741 19.02 1.17 26.66
N LEU A 742 19.02 2.51 26.65
CA LEU A 742 18.68 3.31 25.46
C LEU A 742 19.73 3.15 24.34
N ILE A 743 21.02 3.10 24.70
CA ILE A 743 22.12 2.85 23.74
C ILE A 743 21.92 1.50 23.02
N THR A 744 21.61 0.43 23.77
CA THR A 744 21.39 -0.91 23.19
C THR A 744 20.12 -1.01 22.36
N GLN A 745 19.24 -0.02 22.46
CA GLN A 745 18.02 0.09 21.65
C GLN A 745 18.20 0.99 20.42
N HIS A 746 19.45 1.37 20.09
CA HIS A 746 19.82 2.12 18.90
C HIS A 746 19.17 3.51 18.82
N GLU A 747 19.21 4.26 19.93
CA GLU A 747 18.82 5.67 19.95
C GLU A 747 19.58 6.50 18.89
N HIS A 748 18.89 7.43 18.23
CA HIS A 748 19.47 8.39 17.28
C HIS A 748 19.44 9.82 17.83
N ILE A 749 18.33 10.18 18.50
CA ILE A 749 18.13 11.46 19.17
C ILE A 749 17.69 11.20 20.60
N HIS A 750 18.29 11.94 21.53
CA HIS A 750 17.99 11.87 22.95
C HIS A 750 17.28 13.12 23.45
N ALA A 751 16.11 12.96 24.08
CA ALA A 751 15.32 14.02 24.68
C ALA A 751 15.55 14.10 26.20
N GLY A 752 16.38 15.05 26.63
CA GLY A 752 16.66 15.30 28.05
C GLY A 752 15.73 16.37 28.63
N ALA A 753 14.82 15.96 29.51
CA ALA A 753 13.89 16.87 30.19
C ALA A 753 14.41 17.26 31.58
N TRP A 754 14.42 18.57 31.87
CA TRP A 754 14.95 19.11 33.13
C TRP A 754 14.04 20.20 33.73
N PRO A 755 14.09 20.45 35.05
CA PRO A 755 13.50 21.62 35.68
C PRO A 755 14.53 22.77 35.75
N ALA A 756 14.12 23.94 36.22
CA ALA A 756 14.97 25.11 36.42
C ALA A 756 15.74 25.04 37.76
N LEU A 757 16.53 23.99 37.98
CA LEU A 757 17.21 23.75 39.26
C LEU A 757 18.12 24.91 39.72
N SER A 758 18.64 25.72 38.79
CA SER A 758 19.44 26.92 39.07
C SER A 758 18.67 28.01 39.84
N THR A 759 17.35 27.88 39.98
CA THR A 759 16.52 28.80 40.77
C THR A 759 16.47 28.45 42.25
N MET A 760 16.87 27.24 42.63
CA MET A 760 16.86 26.77 44.00
C MET A 760 18.10 27.26 44.77
N ALA A 761 17.88 27.65 46.02
CA ALA A 761 18.94 28.09 46.92
C ALA A 761 20.02 27.01 47.07
N GLY A 762 21.26 27.39 46.75
CA GLY A 762 22.43 26.50 46.78
C GLY A 762 22.74 25.79 45.45
N PHE A 763 21.88 25.90 44.44
CA PHE A 763 22.06 25.29 43.13
C PHE A 763 22.41 26.27 42.01
N GLU A 764 22.41 27.58 42.29
CA GLU A 764 22.56 28.65 41.29
C GLU A 764 23.78 28.50 40.38
N ALA A 765 24.92 28.14 40.97
CA ALA A 765 26.19 28.06 40.25
C ALA A 765 26.49 26.66 39.70
N VAL A 766 25.71 25.64 40.08
CA VAL A 766 26.07 24.23 39.85
C VAL A 766 25.05 23.47 39.02
N ALA A 767 23.77 23.83 39.04
CA ALA A 767 22.71 23.13 38.31
C ALA A 767 23.00 23.03 36.81
N ASP A 768 23.15 24.17 36.14
CA ASP A 768 23.38 24.24 34.69
C ASP A 768 24.66 23.48 34.27
N SER A 769 25.70 23.56 35.09
CA SER A 769 26.96 22.83 34.83
C SER A 769 26.79 21.30 34.90
N GLN A 770 25.91 20.81 35.78
CA GLN A 770 25.60 19.39 35.90
C GLN A 770 24.72 18.92 34.74
N ILE A 771 23.73 19.73 34.32
CA ILE A 771 22.92 19.46 33.13
C ILE A 771 23.85 19.36 31.91
N GLU A 772 24.70 20.36 31.67
CA GLU A 772 25.63 20.35 30.55
C GLU A 772 26.53 19.11 30.58
N ALA A 773 27.10 18.78 31.73
CA ALA A 773 28.01 17.64 31.87
C ALA A 773 27.31 16.31 31.54
N LEU A 774 26.11 16.08 32.06
CA LEU A 774 25.38 14.83 31.83
C LEU A 774 24.86 14.70 30.41
N MET A 775 24.40 15.80 29.83
CA MET A 775 23.90 15.80 28.45
C MET A 775 25.02 15.61 27.44
N LYS A 776 26.16 16.27 27.63
CA LYS A 776 27.37 16.03 26.81
C LYS A 776 27.90 14.61 27.01
N ALA A 777 27.90 14.10 28.24
CA ALA A 777 28.31 12.73 28.51
C ALA A 777 27.43 11.74 27.74
N HIS A 778 26.10 11.87 27.79
CA HIS A 778 25.20 10.98 27.06
C HIS A 778 25.37 11.13 25.54
N ALA A 779 25.44 12.36 25.02
CA ALA A 779 25.69 12.61 23.60
C ALA A 779 26.96 11.90 23.10
N LEU A 780 28.05 11.96 23.88
CA LEU A 780 29.32 11.33 23.55
C LEU A 780 29.30 9.81 23.69
N THR A 781 28.74 9.28 24.78
CA THR A 781 28.77 7.84 25.05
C THR A 781 27.76 7.07 24.22
N ALA A 782 26.59 7.64 23.96
CA ALA A 782 25.59 7.05 23.08
C ALA A 782 25.85 7.36 21.60
N GLN A 783 26.60 8.44 21.34
CA GLN A 783 26.88 8.98 20.01
C GLN A 783 25.58 9.31 19.28
N VAL A 784 24.80 10.17 19.94
CA VAL A 784 23.46 10.62 19.52
C VAL A 784 23.39 12.13 19.60
N PHE A 785 22.49 12.75 18.85
CA PHE A 785 22.17 14.16 19.06
C PHE A 785 21.35 14.28 20.34
N ALA A 786 21.75 15.17 21.26
CA ALA A 786 21.04 15.39 22.50
C ALA A 786 20.32 16.74 22.47
N ILE A 787 19.01 16.71 22.68
CA ILE A 787 18.16 17.89 22.79
C ILE A 787 17.76 18.00 24.26
N THR A 788 18.16 19.09 24.91
CA THR A 788 17.81 19.34 26.30
C THR A 788 16.89 20.54 26.42
N ALA A 789 15.79 20.32 27.12
CA ALA A 789 14.80 21.35 27.42
C ALA A 789 14.65 21.50 28.93
N SER A 790 14.79 22.74 29.38
CA SER A 790 14.59 23.16 30.76
C SER A 790 13.84 24.49 30.74
N ASN A 791 12.73 24.56 31.47
CA ASN A 791 11.95 25.79 31.62
C ASN A 791 12.66 26.77 32.56
N TYR A 792 12.12 27.98 32.68
CA TYR A 792 12.47 28.93 33.74
C TYR A 792 11.30 29.07 34.72
N VAL A 793 11.57 29.57 35.92
CA VAL A 793 10.54 29.94 36.90
C VAL A 793 10.10 31.37 36.63
N ASP A 794 8.81 31.56 36.40
CA ASP A 794 8.21 32.89 36.23
C ASP A 794 7.48 33.35 37.49
N ASP A 795 7.00 34.60 37.47
CA ASP A 795 6.30 35.20 38.62
C ASP A 795 4.99 34.47 38.93
N THR A 796 4.33 33.84 37.93
CA THR A 796 3.08 33.11 38.17
C THR A 796 3.26 31.94 39.12
N CYS A 797 4.41 31.25 39.03
CA CYS A 797 4.80 30.20 39.96
C CYS A 797 4.98 30.73 41.38
N LEU A 798 5.76 31.80 41.54
CA LEU A 798 6.09 32.40 42.84
C LEU A 798 4.85 32.97 43.53
N GLU A 799 4.02 33.70 42.80
CA GLU A 799 2.77 34.28 43.30
C GLU A 799 1.77 33.19 43.72
N TRP A 800 1.69 32.10 42.97
CA TRP A 800 0.84 30.97 43.33
C TRP A 800 1.29 30.34 44.65
N MET A 801 2.60 30.11 44.82
CA MET A 801 3.16 29.57 46.06
C MET A 801 2.90 30.50 47.25
N GLU A 802 3.19 31.80 47.12
CA GLU A 802 2.96 32.77 48.21
C GLU A 802 1.50 32.82 48.63
N LYS A 803 0.58 32.87 47.65
CA LYS A 803 -0.87 32.96 47.91
C LYS A 803 -1.43 31.73 48.62
N ASN A 804 -0.96 30.52 48.28
CA ASN A 804 -1.56 29.26 48.75
C ASN A 804 -0.80 28.63 49.93
N LEU A 805 0.50 28.88 50.07
CA LEU A 805 1.37 28.23 51.05
C LEU A 805 2.14 29.22 51.95
N GLY A 806 2.13 30.52 51.61
CA GLY A 806 2.82 31.58 52.33
C GLY A 806 4.19 31.91 51.75
N LYS A 807 4.90 32.89 52.31
CA LYS A 807 6.20 33.34 51.79
C LYS A 807 7.29 32.27 51.88
N GLN A 808 8.21 32.28 50.92
CA GLN A 808 9.38 31.39 50.84
C GLN A 808 10.61 32.16 50.32
N GLU A 809 11.82 31.66 50.62
CA GLU A 809 13.10 32.27 50.21
C GLU A 809 14.02 31.30 49.44
N PHE A 810 13.54 30.10 49.11
CA PHE A 810 14.33 29.01 48.55
C PHE A 810 14.32 28.95 47.02
N VAL A 811 13.31 29.48 46.35
CA VAL A 811 13.17 29.48 44.89
C VAL A 811 12.96 30.91 44.38
N LYS A 812 13.65 31.28 43.30
CA LYS A 812 13.57 32.62 42.67
C LYS A 812 13.18 32.54 41.20
N ALA A 813 12.82 33.68 40.60
CA ALA A 813 12.51 33.75 39.17
C ALA A 813 13.77 33.55 38.30
N GLY A 814 13.57 33.07 37.07
CA GLY A 814 14.61 32.85 36.06
C GLY A 814 15.09 31.39 35.99
N GLY A 815 16.37 31.21 35.68
CA GLY A 815 16.98 29.89 35.50
C GLY A 815 16.70 29.25 34.15
N GLY A 816 16.78 27.92 34.12
CA GLY A 816 16.57 27.11 32.93
C GLY A 816 17.82 27.03 32.05
N TRP A 817 18.03 25.87 31.44
CA TRP A 817 19.16 25.59 30.53
C TRP A 817 18.71 24.70 29.37
N SER A 818 18.56 25.28 28.17
CA SER A 818 18.11 24.54 26.97
C SER A 818 19.15 24.59 25.84
N ALA A 819 19.42 23.46 25.20
CA ALA A 819 20.44 23.34 24.16
C ALA A 819 20.18 22.18 23.19
N VAL A 820 20.82 22.25 22.01
CA VAL A 820 20.96 21.10 21.09
C VAL A 820 22.45 20.79 20.95
N ILE A 821 22.84 19.55 21.20
CA ILE A 821 24.23 19.11 21.34
C ILE A 821 24.51 18.01 20.30
N HIS A 822 25.62 18.20 19.57
CA HIS A 822 26.16 17.24 18.63
C HIS A 822 26.75 16.01 19.37
N PRO A 823 26.75 14.79 18.77
CA PRO A 823 27.32 13.58 19.37
C PRO A 823 28.78 13.69 19.85
N PHE A 824 29.53 14.69 19.40
CA PHE A 824 30.90 15.00 19.83
C PHE A 824 30.98 16.24 20.74
N CYS A 825 29.92 16.49 21.51
CA CYS A 825 29.82 17.50 22.57
C CYS A 825 29.82 18.98 22.15
N SER A 826 29.85 19.31 20.85
CA SER A 826 29.70 20.71 20.41
C SER A 826 28.23 21.14 20.48
N PHE A 827 27.98 22.40 20.82
CA PHE A 827 26.65 22.99 20.73
C PHE A 827 26.30 23.26 19.27
N LEU A 828 25.13 22.81 18.84
CA LEU A 828 24.51 23.20 17.57
C LEU A 828 23.59 24.41 17.76
N ALA A 829 22.93 24.48 18.92
CA ALA A 829 22.18 25.65 19.38
C ALA A 829 22.18 25.74 20.91
N GLY A 830 22.10 26.97 21.43
CA GLY A 830 22.19 27.24 22.86
C GLY A 830 23.63 27.22 23.40
N PRO A 831 23.81 27.11 24.74
CA PRO A 831 22.75 27.06 25.73
C PRO A 831 21.98 28.37 25.84
N HIS A 832 20.67 28.29 26.07
CA HIS A 832 19.80 29.42 26.36
C HIS A 832 19.30 29.33 27.80
N THR A 833 19.34 30.46 28.51
CA THR A 833 19.03 30.58 29.95
C THR A 833 18.28 31.88 30.22
N GLY A 834 17.50 31.94 31.30
CA GLY A 834 16.80 33.15 31.71
C GLY A 834 15.31 33.12 31.34
N ALA A 835 14.64 34.28 31.39
CA ALA A 835 13.18 34.35 31.26
C ALA A 835 12.66 34.59 29.83
N GLU A 836 13.53 34.60 28.82
CA GLU A 836 13.14 34.81 27.43
C GLU A 836 12.64 33.49 26.81
N GLU A 837 11.36 33.41 26.45
CA GLU A 837 10.81 32.24 25.78
C GLU A 837 11.40 32.05 24.38
N LYS A 838 11.87 30.84 24.08
CA LYS A 838 12.54 30.55 22.81
C LYS A 838 12.45 29.06 22.44
N LEU A 839 12.22 28.81 21.15
CA LEU A 839 12.51 27.50 20.55
C LEU A 839 14.00 27.47 20.18
N VAL A 840 14.80 26.75 20.97
CA VAL A 840 16.26 26.61 20.73
C VAL A 840 16.46 25.60 19.60
N LYS A 841 16.43 26.12 18.37
CA LYS A 841 16.37 25.35 17.12
C LYS A 841 17.75 25.08 16.52
N ALA A 842 17.94 23.86 16.00
CA ALA A 842 19.10 23.47 15.20
C ALA A 842 18.72 22.47 14.10
N GLU A 843 19.48 22.46 13.01
CA GLU A 843 19.48 21.38 12.03
C GLU A 843 20.45 20.29 12.51
N VAL A 844 19.99 19.04 12.55
CA VAL A 844 20.81 17.87 12.88
C VAL A 844 20.96 16.98 11.66
N ASP A 845 22.20 16.63 11.31
CA ASP A 845 22.51 15.78 10.17
C ASP A 845 22.79 14.35 10.66
N LEU A 846 21.79 13.48 10.53
CA LEU A 846 21.85 12.09 10.99
C LEU A 846 22.95 11.28 10.28
N SER A 847 23.44 11.71 9.11
CA SER A 847 24.56 11.04 8.42
C SER A 847 25.87 11.12 9.22
N GLN A 848 25.98 12.10 10.13
CA GLN A 848 27.14 12.28 11.00
C GLN A 848 27.24 11.18 12.06
N LEU A 849 26.12 10.51 12.40
CA LEU A 849 26.10 9.41 13.38
C LEU A 849 27.06 8.27 13.00
N GLY A 850 27.15 7.93 11.71
CA GLY A 850 28.08 6.92 11.24
C GLY A 850 29.54 7.31 11.47
N GLN A 851 29.90 8.56 11.18
CA GLN A 851 31.27 9.07 11.34
C GLN A 851 31.70 9.08 12.81
N VAL A 852 30.80 9.45 13.72
CA VAL A 852 31.11 9.44 15.15
C VAL A 852 31.21 8.00 15.68
N LYS A 853 30.33 7.10 15.22
CA LYS A 853 30.33 5.66 15.60
C LYS A 853 31.60 4.92 15.20
N VAL A 854 32.30 5.35 14.14
CA VAL A 854 33.64 4.81 13.83
C VAL A 854 34.61 4.92 15.00
N TRP A 855 34.50 5.96 15.83
CA TRP A 855 35.45 6.20 16.92
C TRP A 855 35.11 5.44 18.21
N VAL A 856 33.84 5.41 18.63
CA VAL A 856 33.41 4.90 19.95
C VAL A 856 32.00 4.26 19.92
N ASP A 857 31.79 3.22 19.12
CA ASP A 857 30.46 2.56 19.02
C ASP A 857 30.10 1.75 20.27
N ALA A 858 29.39 2.38 21.21
CA ALA A 858 28.99 1.81 22.49
C ALA A 858 27.95 0.68 22.41
N ALA A 859 27.19 0.58 21.31
CA ALA A 859 26.29 -0.53 21.07
C ALA A 859 26.98 -1.68 20.30
N GLY A 860 28.05 -1.38 19.58
CA GLY A 860 28.83 -2.35 18.81
C GLY A 860 30.16 -2.71 19.46
N HIS A 861 31.28 -2.34 18.83
CA HIS A 861 32.60 -2.87 19.17
C HIS A 861 33.14 -2.45 20.54
N TYR A 862 32.59 -1.41 21.18
CA TYR A 862 32.91 -1.06 22.58
C TYR A 862 32.10 -1.88 23.61
N GLN A 863 31.07 -2.63 23.21
CA GLN A 863 30.23 -3.40 24.13
C GLN A 863 31.01 -4.51 24.85
N ARG A 864 31.98 -5.15 24.18
CA ARG A 864 32.79 -6.26 24.71
C ARG A 864 31.92 -7.32 25.40
N PRO A 865 30.96 -7.95 24.70
CA PRO A 865 29.97 -8.86 25.29
C PRO A 865 30.58 -10.12 25.95
N GLU A 866 31.80 -10.47 25.60
CA GLU A 866 32.58 -11.53 26.23
C GLU A 866 33.10 -11.15 27.63
N ILE A 867 33.08 -9.86 27.98
CA ILE A 867 33.50 -9.32 29.28
C ILE A 867 32.30 -8.75 30.05
N LEU A 868 31.46 -7.96 29.40
CA LEU A 868 30.34 -7.23 30.02
C LEU A 868 29.01 -7.70 29.41
N LYS A 869 28.16 -8.31 30.24
CA LYS A 869 26.79 -8.64 29.87
C LYS A 869 25.83 -7.63 30.49
N PHE A 870 25.02 -7.00 29.65
CA PHE A 870 23.98 -6.07 30.09
C PHE A 870 22.59 -6.64 29.75
N SER A 871 21.69 -6.58 30.72
CA SER A 871 20.28 -6.95 30.57
C SER A 871 19.45 -6.12 31.56
N PHE A 872 18.21 -5.82 31.20
CA PHE A 872 17.24 -5.18 32.09
C PHE A 872 15.87 -5.86 31.94
N ASP A 873 15.04 -5.70 32.96
CA ASP A 873 13.68 -6.25 33.00
C ASP A 873 12.71 -5.23 32.39
N ASP A 874 12.09 -5.58 31.27
CA ASP A 874 11.13 -4.77 30.52
C ASP A 874 9.67 -5.19 30.76
N GLN A 875 9.41 -6.03 31.77
CA GLN A 875 8.06 -6.50 32.07
C GLN A 875 7.14 -5.36 32.50
N PRO A 876 5.91 -5.28 31.96
CA PRO A 876 4.93 -4.28 32.37
C PRO A 876 4.43 -4.58 33.79
N LEU A 877 4.58 -3.62 34.69
CA LEU A 877 4.20 -3.77 36.10
C LEU A 877 2.86 -3.07 36.40
N TRP A 878 2.63 -1.90 35.79
CA TRP A 878 1.41 -1.14 35.99
C TRP A 878 0.27 -1.62 35.11
N ALA A 879 -0.97 -1.44 35.57
CA ALA A 879 -2.15 -1.99 34.89
C ALA A 879 -2.35 -1.41 33.48
N ASP A 880 -2.02 -0.12 33.31
CA ASP A 880 -2.10 0.61 32.04
C ASP A 880 -0.94 0.30 31.08
N GLU A 881 0.17 -0.25 31.57
CA GLU A 881 1.26 -0.79 30.74
C GLU A 881 0.88 -2.14 30.11
N LYS A 882 -0.01 -2.91 30.75
CA LYS A 882 -0.44 -4.25 30.28
C LYS A 882 -1.50 -4.20 29.18
N SER A 883 -2.11 -3.04 28.94
CA SER A 883 -3.21 -2.84 28.00
C SER A 883 -2.79 -2.21 26.66
N ALA A 884 -1.49 -2.03 26.40
CA ALA A 884 -1.00 -1.39 25.17
C ALA A 884 -1.31 -2.24 23.91
N PRO A 885 -1.72 -1.61 22.78
CA PRO A 885 -2.12 -2.33 21.56
C PRO A 885 -0.96 -3.07 20.88
N GLU A 886 -1.28 -4.23 20.27
CA GLU A 886 -0.37 -5.05 19.46
C GLU A 886 0.22 -4.22 18.30
N GLY A 887 1.53 -3.97 18.35
CA GLY A 887 2.25 -3.14 17.38
C GLY A 887 3.65 -2.69 17.84
N SER A 888 3.95 -2.80 19.14
CA SER A 888 5.30 -2.56 19.66
C SER A 888 6.13 -3.85 19.60
N SER A 889 7.14 -3.88 18.73
CA SER A 889 8.06 -5.02 18.64
C SER A 889 8.96 -5.07 19.88
N SER A 890 8.70 -5.99 20.81
CA SER A 890 9.74 -6.42 21.75
C SER A 890 10.72 -7.31 21.01
N ILE A 891 12.00 -6.92 20.99
CA ILE A 891 13.08 -7.76 20.49
C ILE A 891 13.23 -8.89 21.50
N LYS A 892 12.71 -10.08 21.18
CA LYS A 892 13.08 -11.30 21.89
C LYS A 892 14.56 -11.55 21.67
N ASN A 893 15.38 -11.36 22.71
CA ASN A 893 16.76 -11.82 22.74
C ASN A 893 16.79 -13.35 22.64
N ASN A 894 16.91 -13.88 21.42
CA ASN A 894 17.29 -15.27 21.19
C ASN A 894 18.80 -15.43 21.44
N PHE A 895 19.19 -15.53 22.71
CA PHE A 895 20.39 -16.29 23.09
C PHE A 895 19.90 -17.60 23.68
N GLY A 896 20.09 -18.67 22.91
CA GLY A 896 19.65 -20.01 23.27
C GLY A 896 20.40 -20.55 24.48
N GLU A 897 19.64 -20.99 25.48
CA GLU A 897 20.03 -22.11 26.34
C GLU A 897 18.94 -23.17 26.19
N GLU A 898 19.24 -24.23 25.43
CA GLU A 898 18.46 -25.47 25.46
C GLU A 898 18.63 -26.12 26.84
N PRO A 899 17.55 -26.57 27.51
CA PRO A 899 17.68 -27.40 28.69
C PRO A 899 18.07 -28.81 28.29
N ILE A 900 19.25 -29.25 28.73
CA ILE A 900 19.71 -30.64 28.66
C ILE A 900 18.72 -31.53 29.44
N PRO A 901 18.16 -32.61 28.86
CA PRO A 901 17.30 -33.51 29.60
C PRO A 901 18.11 -34.37 30.58
N ASN A 902 17.63 -34.46 31.82
CA ASN A 902 18.05 -35.48 32.78
C ASN A 902 17.69 -36.87 32.20
N GLU A 903 18.69 -37.63 31.76
CA GLU A 903 18.61 -39.08 31.74
C GLU A 903 19.30 -39.64 32.99
N SER A 904 18.52 -40.41 33.72
CA SER A 904 18.95 -41.32 34.79
C SER A 904 19.98 -42.33 34.27
N VAL A 905 21.21 -42.30 34.80
CA VAL A 905 21.94 -43.38 35.53
C VAL A 905 23.16 -42.76 36.20
#